data_AF-A0A409V8H5-F1
#
_entry.id   AF-A0A409V8H5-F1
#
_cell.length_a   1.000
_cell.length_b   1.000
_cell.length_c   1.000
_cell.angle_alpha   90.00
_cell.angle_beta   90.00
_cell.angle_gamma   90.00
#
_symmetry.space_group_name_H-M   'P 1'
#
loop_
_entity.id
_entity.type
_entity.pdbx_description
1 polymer ?
#
loop_
_entity_poly.entity_id
_entity_poly.type
_entity_poly.pdbx_seq_one_letter_code
_entity_poly.pdbx_strand_id
1 'polypeptide(L)'
;MAETKKVKSPQDFVVDFLMGGVSAAIAKTSAAPIERIKLLVQNQDEMIKQGRLATPYKGIGDAFSRTYREEGLVSLWRGNTANVIRYFPTQALNFAFKDYFKSLFGFKKNEGYWKWFAGNVASGGAAGASSLLFVYSLDYARTRLANDAKSAKGGGARQFNGLVDVYRKTLASDGIAGLYRGFVPSVVGIIVYRGLYFGVYDSLKPVVLVGALQGSFLASFALGWGVTIGAGLASYPLDTIRRRMMMTSGSGVNYKSMFDAGSQIIAKEGVKSLFKGAGANILRGVAGAGVLSLYDKLQQIMFGKHPLSLKGAPFDFHPEVLHALNNNQPVVALETALVTHGLPFPSSLEVPKALEEIVRSTGAIPATIGILDGRVKIGLEESELARLADRSNRPAKVSRRDIAAAIAGKRDGGTTCSATLIFAALAGIKVFSTGGLGGVHRGGEKSFDISADLHELTRCPVGLVSSGVKSILDIRRTLEYLETLGVPVLTYGDTNEFPAFFSRHSGCKVPWNVNTPSAAAEMLLVQGQFGMQNGILFAVPIPENYEAAGQKIQQIVDLAIMESEENGVSKSGNDATPWLLARIAEISKGASLISNIALLENTALVGGQIAVEYQRLANTTLEQKAQGTTYAPPQKTPVAAHGSMKFPDHVKSDGQTQVREGYSANSAASNSPQAPVDVVVVGSTALDITAQELLGTNSALAVHSTAPGHVKLSLGGVGRNVAEALHRVMSQKYPKLSSALVAPVGYDAFGHIMVDQMSQFGMRTDGLIRCEKQSAVCNMVLDSKGTLIGGIADMSIMQTLDGISVIEHLQRLQPRIVALDANSEPNVIRDTVSYCHQNQIQVVLYVPTIVTVYKVLTNSSEPTSVIKSTAILPAIMSLQHGMGSDPRIAICMPNLLELDQLFETLQSEEYDLSNNQRWWSTVNSLNLAGEFRVDLEQLSRLPASPLNPNNGSLAFLMTNGVVQKAINLLPFFQNLIIKCGDRGIVVAMLLNPNDAEQSIWRTQRSNIRERFVVSRGNAGEILVLQHLPSLHVDNLVNVTGAGDSFVGAFLASLAHNQKVMYEPALLRDAVHMAQKAACLTLQSHAAVSPLLSAADAL
;
A
#
# COMPACT_ATOMS: atom_id res chain seq x y z
N MET A 1 -20.66 21.06 6.94
CA MET A 1 -20.81 21.23 5.48
C MET A 1 -20.36 19.92 4.86
N ALA A 2 -21.15 19.41 3.92
CA ALA A 2 -20.89 18.15 3.23
C ALA A 2 -19.46 18.07 2.67
N GLU A 3 -18.89 16.86 2.63
CA GLU A 3 -17.75 16.54 1.77
C GLU A 3 -17.97 17.12 0.37
N THR A 4 -17.13 18.06 -0.05
CA THR A 4 -16.92 18.30 -1.48
C THR A 4 -15.93 17.26 -1.97
N LYS A 5 -16.48 16.14 -2.47
CA LYS A 5 -15.80 15.20 -3.36
C LYS A 5 -14.97 15.99 -4.38
N LYS A 6 -13.69 15.65 -4.58
CA LYS A 6 -12.99 16.03 -5.82
C LYS A 6 -13.80 15.44 -6.98
N VAL A 7 -14.42 16.34 -7.75
CA VAL A 7 -15.18 16.01 -8.94
C VAL A 7 -14.18 15.45 -9.95
N LYS A 8 -14.33 14.17 -10.34
CA LYS A 8 -13.60 13.60 -11.49
C LYS A 8 -13.77 14.55 -12.66
N SER A 9 -12.71 14.83 -13.42
CA SER A 9 -12.87 15.63 -14.62
C SER A 9 -13.92 14.95 -15.53
N PRO A 10 -14.75 15.71 -16.28
CA PRO A 10 -15.70 15.11 -17.21
C PRO A 10 -15.03 14.11 -18.18
N GLN A 11 -13.75 14.33 -18.50
CA GLN A 11 -12.95 13.42 -19.32
C GLN A 11 -12.65 12.11 -18.60
N ASP A 12 -12.22 12.12 -17.34
CA ASP A 12 -11.93 10.89 -16.57
C ASP A 12 -13.21 10.07 -16.34
N PHE A 13 -14.34 10.74 -16.07
CA PHE A 13 -15.64 10.08 -15.96
C PHE A 13 -16.05 9.44 -17.28
N VAL A 14 -15.90 10.15 -18.41
CA VAL A 14 -16.24 9.62 -19.74
C VAL A 14 -15.33 8.45 -20.13
N VAL A 15 -14.03 8.51 -19.83
CA VAL A 15 -13.08 7.42 -20.11
C VAL A 15 -13.40 6.19 -19.27
N ASP A 16 -13.59 6.33 -17.96
CA ASP A 16 -13.99 5.22 -17.08
C ASP A 16 -15.35 4.61 -17.49
N PHE A 17 -16.31 5.47 -17.86
CA PHE A 17 -17.64 5.06 -18.31
C PHE A 17 -17.59 4.31 -19.66
N LEU A 18 -16.80 4.79 -20.62
CA LEU A 18 -16.62 4.14 -21.92
C LEU A 18 -15.85 2.82 -21.78
N MET A 19 -14.76 2.78 -21.00
CA MET A 19 -13.99 1.56 -20.77
C MET A 19 -14.83 0.49 -20.05
N GLY A 20 -15.57 0.87 -19.01
CA GLY A 20 -16.49 -0.05 -18.33
C GLY A 20 -17.62 -0.54 -19.25
N GLY A 21 -18.15 0.34 -20.10
CA GLY A 21 -19.19 0.02 -21.08
C GLY A 21 -18.72 -0.92 -22.20
N VAL A 22 -17.55 -0.67 -22.79
CA VAL A 22 -16.95 -1.51 -23.84
C VAL A 22 -16.60 -2.89 -23.31
N SER A 23 -15.97 -2.97 -22.12
CA SER A 23 -15.62 -4.24 -21.48
C SER A 23 -16.86 -5.11 -21.26
N ALA A 24 -17.94 -4.51 -20.75
CA ALA A 24 -19.20 -5.20 -20.56
C ALA A 24 -19.86 -5.63 -21.87
N ALA A 25 -19.78 -4.80 -22.92
CA ALA A 25 -20.32 -5.12 -24.24
C ALA A 25 -19.62 -6.35 -24.86
N ILE A 26 -18.29 -6.44 -24.73
CA ILE A 26 -17.49 -7.60 -25.19
C ILE A 26 -17.87 -8.86 -24.41
N ALA A 27 -17.94 -8.76 -23.08
CA ALA A 27 -18.29 -9.90 -22.23
C ALA A 27 -19.71 -10.44 -22.53
N LYS A 28 -20.69 -9.55 -22.70
CA LYS A 28 -22.07 -9.94 -23.02
C LYS A 28 -22.21 -10.46 -24.44
N THR A 29 -21.48 -9.92 -25.39
CA THR A 29 -21.45 -10.41 -26.77
C THR A 29 -20.87 -11.82 -26.81
N SER A 30 -19.80 -12.09 -26.07
CA SER A 30 -19.19 -13.42 -26.01
C SER A 30 -20.14 -14.47 -25.41
N ALA A 31 -20.92 -14.08 -24.39
CA ALA A 31 -21.89 -14.98 -23.74
C ALA A 31 -23.26 -15.06 -24.48
N ALA A 32 -23.51 -14.23 -25.49
CA ALA A 32 -24.81 -14.12 -26.16
C ALA A 32 -25.32 -15.43 -26.78
N PRO A 33 -24.49 -16.28 -27.42
CA PRO A 33 -24.94 -17.57 -27.97
C PRO A 33 -25.58 -18.47 -26.91
N ILE A 34 -24.91 -18.64 -25.76
CA ILE A 34 -25.41 -19.48 -24.64
C ILE A 34 -26.72 -18.92 -24.12
N GLU A 35 -26.82 -17.58 -24.03
CA GLU A 35 -28.01 -16.92 -23.55
C GLU A 35 -29.20 -17.01 -24.52
N ARG A 36 -28.95 -17.02 -25.84
CA ARG A 36 -29.99 -17.28 -26.84
C ARG A 36 -30.50 -18.73 -26.74
N ILE A 37 -29.59 -19.70 -26.65
CA ILE A 37 -29.98 -21.12 -26.52
C ILE A 37 -30.78 -21.35 -25.23
N LYS A 38 -30.39 -20.71 -24.12
CA LYS A 38 -31.19 -20.71 -22.88
C LYS A 38 -32.62 -20.28 -23.17
N LEU A 39 -32.81 -19.13 -23.81
CA LEU A 39 -34.15 -18.57 -24.05
C LEU A 39 -35.00 -19.46 -24.97
N LEU A 40 -34.41 -20.03 -26.02
CA LEU A 40 -35.10 -20.95 -26.94
C LEU A 40 -35.60 -22.21 -26.20
N VAL A 41 -34.75 -22.83 -25.38
CA VAL A 41 -35.13 -24.03 -24.60
C VAL A 41 -36.16 -23.69 -23.51
N GLN A 42 -36.05 -22.51 -22.89
CA GLN A 42 -36.95 -22.04 -21.83
C GLN A 42 -38.34 -21.69 -22.35
N ASN A 43 -38.46 -21.17 -23.58
CA ASN A 43 -39.73 -20.70 -24.17
C ASN A 43 -40.32 -21.63 -25.24
N GLN A 44 -39.70 -22.78 -25.49
CA GLN A 44 -40.08 -23.69 -26.59
C GLN A 44 -41.57 -24.05 -26.63
N ASP A 45 -42.23 -24.31 -25.50
CA ASP A 45 -43.63 -24.75 -25.53
C ASP A 45 -44.57 -23.60 -25.95
N GLU A 46 -44.20 -22.35 -25.66
CA GLU A 46 -44.92 -21.17 -26.14
C GLU A 46 -44.63 -20.90 -27.63
N MET A 47 -43.39 -21.17 -28.07
CA MET A 47 -43.04 -21.11 -29.50
C MET A 47 -43.80 -22.16 -30.32
N ILE A 48 -44.06 -23.35 -29.76
CA ILE A 48 -44.88 -24.39 -30.39
C ILE A 48 -46.34 -23.94 -30.51
N LYS A 49 -46.93 -23.38 -29.44
CA LYS A 49 -48.30 -22.82 -29.47
C LYS A 49 -48.45 -21.73 -30.54
N GLN A 50 -47.42 -20.92 -30.73
CA GLN A 50 -47.37 -19.86 -31.75
C GLN A 50 -47.02 -20.38 -33.16
N GLY A 51 -46.82 -21.69 -33.34
CA GLY A 51 -46.47 -22.31 -34.62
C GLY A 51 -45.05 -21.97 -35.12
N ARG A 52 -44.18 -21.45 -34.24
CA ARG A 52 -42.81 -21.03 -34.54
C ARG A 52 -41.79 -22.15 -34.40
N LEU A 53 -42.11 -23.17 -33.61
CA LEU A 53 -41.28 -24.36 -33.43
C LEU A 53 -42.11 -25.61 -33.75
N ALA A 54 -41.60 -26.49 -34.61
CA ALA A 54 -42.30 -27.71 -35.02
C ALA A 54 -42.22 -28.82 -33.96
N THR A 55 -41.04 -29.02 -33.38
CA THR A 55 -40.76 -30.08 -32.41
C THR A 55 -39.93 -29.55 -31.24
N PRO A 56 -40.18 -30.01 -29.99
CA PRO A 56 -39.40 -29.62 -28.82
C PRO A 56 -37.92 -29.93 -28.98
N TYR A 57 -37.07 -29.14 -28.34
CA TYR A 57 -35.64 -29.39 -28.24
C TYR A 57 -35.36 -30.50 -27.21
N LYS A 58 -34.46 -31.43 -27.56
CA LYS A 58 -34.04 -32.53 -26.65
C LYS A 58 -33.06 -32.08 -25.56
N GLY A 59 -32.47 -30.90 -25.72
CA GLY A 59 -31.51 -30.32 -24.78
C GLY A 59 -30.75 -29.13 -25.37
N ILE A 60 -29.74 -28.64 -24.65
CA ILE A 60 -28.94 -27.48 -25.04
C ILE A 60 -28.15 -27.76 -26.33
N GLY A 61 -27.52 -28.94 -26.43
CA GLY A 61 -26.75 -29.32 -27.62
C GLY A 61 -27.61 -29.46 -28.89
N ASP A 62 -28.81 -30.03 -28.75
CA ASP A 62 -29.79 -30.13 -29.84
C ASP A 62 -30.29 -28.75 -30.26
N ALA A 63 -30.64 -27.88 -29.31
CA ALA A 63 -31.05 -26.50 -29.61
C ALA A 63 -29.94 -25.70 -30.31
N PHE A 64 -28.67 -25.86 -29.89
CA PHE A 64 -27.53 -25.22 -30.53
C PHE A 64 -27.32 -25.74 -31.96
N SER A 65 -27.28 -27.06 -32.14
CA SER A 65 -27.08 -27.68 -33.46
C SER A 65 -28.20 -27.33 -34.43
N ARG A 66 -29.46 -27.36 -33.99
CA ARG A 66 -30.61 -27.00 -34.84
C ARG A 66 -30.60 -25.53 -35.20
N THR A 67 -30.34 -24.64 -34.25
CA THR A 67 -30.23 -23.20 -34.54
C THR A 67 -29.11 -22.90 -35.54
N TYR A 68 -27.95 -23.56 -35.39
CA TYR A 68 -26.84 -23.42 -36.33
C TYR A 68 -27.20 -23.93 -37.73
N ARG A 69 -27.82 -25.11 -37.85
CA ARG A 69 -28.21 -25.72 -39.14
C ARG A 69 -29.34 -24.97 -39.84
N GLU A 70 -30.37 -24.54 -39.10
CA GLU A 70 -31.60 -23.95 -39.66
C GLU A 70 -31.47 -22.43 -39.88
N GLU A 71 -30.68 -21.73 -39.07
CA GLU A 71 -30.58 -20.26 -39.09
C GLU A 71 -29.17 -19.71 -39.36
N GLY A 72 -28.13 -20.54 -39.30
CA GLY A 72 -26.73 -20.14 -39.49
C GLY A 72 -26.07 -19.58 -38.22
N LEU A 73 -24.73 -19.47 -38.26
CA LEU A 73 -23.89 -19.11 -37.12
C LEU A 73 -24.23 -17.74 -36.51
N VAL A 74 -24.36 -16.71 -37.35
CA VAL A 74 -24.60 -15.31 -36.93
C VAL A 74 -25.91 -15.18 -36.14
N SER A 75 -26.88 -16.06 -36.42
CA SER A 75 -28.16 -16.04 -35.73
C SER A 75 -28.00 -16.21 -34.21
N LEU A 76 -26.98 -16.92 -33.72
CA LEU A 76 -26.76 -17.14 -32.29
C LEU A 76 -26.65 -15.83 -31.47
N TRP A 77 -26.29 -14.71 -32.10
CA TRP A 77 -26.24 -13.38 -31.49
C TRP A 77 -27.53 -12.55 -31.63
N ARG A 78 -28.61 -13.14 -32.13
CA ARG A 78 -29.87 -12.41 -32.30
C ARG A 78 -30.42 -11.95 -30.95
N GLY A 79 -30.73 -10.65 -30.87
CA GLY A 79 -31.11 -9.97 -29.62
C GLY A 79 -29.93 -9.41 -28.82
N ASN A 80 -28.67 -9.65 -29.22
CA ASN A 80 -27.50 -9.13 -28.52
C ASN A 80 -27.42 -7.60 -28.56
N THR A 81 -27.80 -6.94 -29.65
CA THR A 81 -27.83 -5.46 -29.72
C THR A 81 -28.68 -4.86 -28.62
N ALA A 82 -29.89 -5.38 -28.40
CA ALA A 82 -30.76 -4.96 -27.31
C ALA A 82 -30.14 -5.26 -25.93
N ASN A 83 -29.41 -6.37 -25.82
CA ASN A 83 -28.70 -6.74 -24.59
C ASN A 83 -27.55 -5.78 -24.24
N VAL A 84 -26.76 -5.36 -25.22
CA VAL A 84 -25.64 -4.42 -25.05
C VAL A 84 -26.16 -3.03 -24.72
N ILE A 85 -27.15 -2.52 -25.47
CA ILE A 85 -27.77 -1.21 -25.22
C ILE A 85 -28.37 -1.15 -23.82
N ARG A 86 -29.02 -2.22 -23.35
CA ARG A 86 -29.59 -2.30 -22.00
C ARG A 86 -28.56 -2.14 -20.89
N TYR A 87 -27.33 -2.56 -21.11
CA TYR A 87 -26.33 -2.63 -20.06
C TYR A 87 -25.82 -1.25 -19.63
N PHE A 88 -25.67 -0.32 -20.57
CA PHE A 88 -25.21 1.04 -20.32
C PHE A 88 -26.12 1.79 -19.31
N PRO A 89 -27.45 1.91 -19.53
CA PRO A 89 -28.34 2.53 -18.55
C PRO A 89 -28.40 1.76 -17.23
N THR A 90 -28.30 0.43 -17.27
CA THR A 90 -28.37 -0.39 -16.04
C THR A 90 -27.26 -0.03 -15.05
N GLN A 91 -26.03 0.22 -15.53
CA GLN A 91 -24.92 0.61 -14.66
C GLN A 91 -25.10 2.02 -14.09
N ALA A 92 -25.49 2.99 -14.92
CA ALA A 92 -25.76 4.36 -14.47
C ALA A 92 -26.88 4.40 -13.41
N LEU A 93 -27.96 3.66 -13.62
CA LEU A 93 -29.09 3.59 -12.70
C LEU A 93 -28.75 2.82 -11.41
N ASN A 94 -27.86 1.83 -11.46
CA ASN A 94 -27.37 1.15 -10.27
C ASN A 94 -26.60 2.11 -9.35
N PHE A 95 -25.77 3.01 -9.90
CA PHE A 95 -25.09 4.02 -9.10
C PHE A 95 -26.08 5.05 -8.52
N ALA A 96 -27.07 5.48 -9.32
CA ALA A 96 -28.05 6.48 -8.88
C ALA A 96 -29.00 5.96 -7.78
N PHE A 97 -29.53 4.74 -7.92
CA PHE A 97 -30.57 4.23 -7.02
C PHE A 97 -30.05 3.49 -5.80
N LYS A 98 -28.86 2.89 -5.87
CA LYS A 98 -28.31 2.11 -4.75
C LYS A 98 -28.11 2.99 -3.51
N ASP A 99 -27.54 4.19 -3.67
CA ASP A 99 -27.27 5.08 -2.54
C ASP A 99 -28.58 5.68 -1.99
N TYR A 100 -29.54 5.98 -2.87
CA TYR A 100 -30.86 6.48 -2.49
C TYR A 100 -31.68 5.48 -1.67
N PHE A 101 -31.79 4.21 -2.12
CA PHE A 101 -32.55 3.22 -1.36
C PHE A 101 -31.79 2.69 -0.14
N LYS A 102 -30.45 2.81 -0.11
CA LYS A 102 -29.65 2.47 1.07
C LYS A 102 -29.77 3.54 2.16
N SER A 103 -30.00 4.81 1.82
CA SER A 103 -30.30 5.84 2.83
C SER A 103 -31.70 5.67 3.44
N LEU A 104 -32.66 5.13 2.69
CA LEU A 104 -34.03 4.90 3.16
C LEU A 104 -34.21 3.61 4.00
N PHE A 105 -33.48 2.54 3.66
CA PHE A 105 -33.65 1.20 4.28
C PHE A 105 -32.36 0.65 4.92
N GLY A 106 -31.37 1.51 5.15
CA GLY A 106 -30.05 1.18 5.69
C GLY A 106 -30.02 0.92 7.19
N PHE A 107 -30.91 0.07 7.68
CA PHE A 107 -30.90 -0.38 9.09
C PHE A 107 -29.57 -1.07 9.40
N LYS A 108 -29.03 -0.85 10.59
CA LYS A 108 -27.81 -1.53 11.06
C LYS A 108 -28.13 -2.90 11.65
N LYS A 109 -27.18 -3.84 11.61
CA LYS A 109 -27.40 -5.23 12.07
C LYS A 109 -27.78 -5.33 13.56
N ASN A 110 -27.30 -4.37 14.35
CA ASN A 110 -27.63 -4.19 15.77
C ASN A 110 -29.07 -3.70 16.04
N GLU A 111 -29.80 -3.22 15.04
CA GLU A 111 -31.24 -2.90 15.14
C GLU A 111 -32.13 -4.16 15.02
N GLY A 112 -31.50 -5.32 14.82
CA GLY A 112 -32.09 -6.65 14.72
C GLY A 112 -31.78 -7.30 13.38
N TYR A 113 -31.28 -8.55 13.40
CA TYR A 113 -30.89 -9.30 12.19
C TYR A 113 -31.98 -9.26 11.11
N TRP A 114 -33.23 -9.54 11.50
CA TRP A 114 -34.36 -9.54 10.57
C TRP A 114 -34.68 -8.14 10.01
N LYS A 115 -34.46 -7.07 10.77
CA LYS A 115 -34.66 -5.69 10.27
C LYS A 115 -33.53 -5.27 9.32
N TRP A 116 -32.29 -5.59 9.64
CA TRP A 116 -31.13 -5.35 8.76
C TRP A 116 -31.20 -6.17 7.48
N PHE A 117 -31.52 -7.46 7.59
CA PHE A 117 -31.70 -8.35 6.45
C PHE A 117 -32.86 -7.87 5.59
N ALA A 118 -34.04 -7.61 6.19
CA ALA A 118 -35.18 -7.05 5.47
C ALA A 118 -34.85 -5.69 4.85
N GLY A 119 -34.07 -4.85 5.53
CA GLY A 119 -33.59 -3.55 5.03
C GLY A 119 -32.71 -3.67 3.81
N ASN A 120 -31.71 -4.55 3.83
CA ASN A 120 -30.84 -4.79 2.69
C ASN A 120 -31.57 -5.45 1.52
N VAL A 121 -32.49 -6.38 1.80
CA VAL A 121 -33.33 -7.01 0.77
C VAL A 121 -34.31 -5.99 0.18
N ALA A 122 -34.94 -5.15 1.00
CA ALA A 122 -35.83 -4.08 0.55
C ALA A 122 -35.07 -3.02 -0.25
N SER A 123 -33.90 -2.60 0.22
CA SER A 123 -33.02 -1.65 -0.47
C SER A 123 -32.56 -2.18 -1.83
N GLY A 124 -32.04 -3.41 -1.86
CA GLY A 124 -31.60 -4.07 -3.08
C GLY A 124 -32.75 -4.39 -4.04
N GLY A 125 -33.92 -4.78 -3.50
CA GLY A 125 -35.15 -5.04 -4.24
C GLY A 125 -35.73 -3.78 -4.87
N ALA A 126 -35.82 -2.69 -4.10
CA ALA A 126 -36.31 -1.39 -4.56
C ALA A 126 -35.38 -0.78 -5.62
N ALA A 127 -34.06 -0.78 -5.37
CA ALA A 127 -33.08 -0.33 -6.36
C ALA A 127 -33.16 -1.16 -7.66
N GLY A 128 -33.31 -2.48 -7.53
CA GLY A 128 -33.51 -3.38 -8.68
C GLY A 128 -34.81 -3.13 -9.44
N ALA A 129 -35.92 -2.89 -8.73
CA ALA A 129 -37.22 -2.59 -9.32
C ALA A 129 -37.25 -1.24 -10.05
N SER A 130 -36.67 -0.20 -9.44
CA SER A 130 -36.54 1.12 -10.06
C SER A 130 -35.62 1.09 -11.28
N SER A 131 -34.51 0.35 -11.24
CA SER A 131 -33.64 0.16 -12.41
C SER A 131 -34.39 -0.58 -13.53
N LEU A 132 -35.08 -1.67 -13.19
CA LEU A 132 -35.94 -2.40 -14.14
C LEU A 132 -36.97 -1.49 -14.78
N LEU A 133 -37.60 -0.56 -14.06
CA LEU A 133 -38.62 0.33 -14.65
C LEU A 133 -38.12 1.01 -15.93
N PHE A 134 -36.86 1.44 -15.99
CA PHE A 134 -36.31 2.09 -17.17
C PHE A 134 -35.82 1.09 -18.23
N VAL A 135 -35.21 -0.02 -17.80
CA VAL A 135 -34.50 -0.94 -18.73
C VAL A 135 -35.32 -2.18 -19.11
N TYR A 136 -36.51 -2.36 -18.53
CA TYR A 136 -37.35 -3.56 -18.73
C TYR A 136 -37.78 -3.70 -20.18
N SER A 137 -38.14 -2.59 -20.84
CA SER A 137 -38.60 -2.61 -22.23
C SER A 137 -37.52 -3.14 -23.19
N LEU A 138 -36.24 -2.88 -22.91
CA LEU A 138 -35.11 -3.42 -23.67
C LEU A 138 -34.90 -4.91 -23.40
N ASP A 139 -35.14 -5.38 -22.17
CA ASP A 139 -35.09 -6.80 -21.83
C ASP A 139 -36.26 -7.58 -22.46
N TYR A 140 -37.44 -6.97 -22.52
CA TYR A 140 -38.58 -7.48 -23.28
C TYR A 140 -38.21 -7.62 -24.76
N ALA A 141 -37.71 -6.55 -25.38
CA ALA A 141 -37.39 -6.56 -26.80
C ALA A 141 -36.28 -7.55 -27.14
N ARG A 142 -35.27 -7.65 -26.28
CA ARG A 142 -34.24 -8.69 -26.33
C ARG A 142 -34.85 -10.10 -26.32
N THR A 143 -35.76 -10.37 -25.38
CA THR A 143 -36.39 -11.69 -25.22
C THR A 143 -37.18 -12.07 -26.46
N ARG A 144 -37.94 -11.13 -27.02
CA ARG A 144 -38.67 -11.33 -28.28
C ARG A 144 -37.74 -11.65 -29.44
N LEU A 145 -36.66 -10.88 -29.61
CA LEU A 145 -35.70 -11.10 -30.70
C LEU A 145 -34.94 -12.42 -30.57
N ALA A 146 -34.54 -12.79 -29.35
CA ALA A 146 -33.78 -14.02 -29.11
C ALA A 146 -34.62 -15.28 -29.41
N ASN A 147 -35.91 -15.25 -29.07
CA ASN A 147 -36.88 -16.33 -29.31
C ASN A 147 -37.51 -16.28 -30.72
N ASP A 148 -37.25 -15.25 -31.53
CA ASP A 148 -37.79 -15.10 -32.88
C ASP A 148 -37.05 -16.01 -33.86
N ALA A 149 -37.45 -17.28 -33.84
CA ALA A 149 -36.99 -18.31 -34.76
C ALA A 149 -37.69 -18.21 -36.13
N LYS A 150 -37.03 -18.71 -37.19
CA LYS A 150 -37.65 -18.79 -38.52
C LYS A 150 -38.88 -19.70 -38.48
N SER A 151 -40.00 -19.23 -39.02
CA SER A 151 -41.28 -19.97 -38.95
C SER A 151 -41.22 -21.29 -39.72
N ALA A 152 -41.55 -22.40 -39.04
CA ALA A 152 -41.68 -23.72 -39.65
C ALA A 152 -42.94 -23.86 -40.54
N LYS A 153 -43.98 -23.04 -40.30
CA LYS A 153 -45.25 -23.06 -41.05
C LYS A 153 -45.40 -21.94 -42.09
N GLY A 154 -44.55 -20.92 -42.06
CA GLY A 154 -44.69 -19.67 -42.83
C GLY A 154 -43.50 -19.33 -43.73
N GLY A 155 -42.95 -20.32 -44.44
CA GLY A 155 -41.90 -20.10 -45.44
C GLY A 155 -40.56 -19.58 -44.89
N GLY A 156 -40.26 -19.77 -43.60
CA GLY A 156 -39.01 -19.32 -42.98
C GLY A 156 -38.94 -17.84 -42.60
N ALA A 157 -40.04 -17.09 -42.71
CA ALA A 157 -40.09 -15.67 -42.34
C ALA A 157 -40.01 -15.46 -40.81
N ARG A 158 -39.28 -14.42 -40.40
CA ARG A 158 -39.14 -14.00 -38.99
C ARG A 158 -40.26 -13.02 -38.59
N GLN A 159 -40.57 -12.95 -37.30
CA GLN A 159 -41.58 -12.02 -36.78
C GLN A 159 -41.08 -10.57 -36.74
N PHE A 160 -39.79 -10.35 -36.49
CA PHE A 160 -39.22 -9.01 -36.29
C PHE A 160 -37.98 -8.77 -37.17
N ASN A 161 -37.83 -7.55 -37.67
CA ASN A 161 -36.64 -7.13 -38.43
C ASN A 161 -35.54 -6.50 -37.54
N GLY A 162 -35.85 -6.18 -36.29
CA GLY A 162 -34.89 -5.58 -35.35
C GLY A 162 -35.57 -5.01 -34.11
N LEU A 163 -34.80 -4.31 -33.28
CA LEU A 163 -35.24 -3.72 -32.02
C LEU A 163 -36.44 -2.76 -32.20
N VAL A 164 -36.32 -1.83 -33.15
CA VAL A 164 -37.37 -0.84 -33.43
C VAL A 164 -38.67 -1.50 -33.89
N ASP A 165 -38.57 -2.56 -34.69
CA ASP A 165 -39.74 -3.30 -35.18
C ASP A 165 -40.47 -4.04 -34.06
N VAL A 166 -39.75 -4.53 -33.04
CA VAL A 166 -40.38 -5.11 -31.83
C VAL A 166 -41.19 -4.07 -31.08
N TYR A 167 -40.64 -2.88 -30.87
CA TYR A 167 -41.36 -1.78 -30.21
C TYR A 167 -42.59 -1.36 -31.01
N ARG A 168 -42.42 -1.11 -32.31
CA ARG A 168 -43.52 -0.68 -33.20
C ARG A 168 -44.68 -1.68 -33.18
N LYS A 169 -44.40 -2.97 -33.40
CA LYS A 169 -45.44 -4.01 -33.46
C LYS A 169 -46.08 -4.25 -32.10
N THR A 170 -45.33 -4.23 -31.00
CA THR A 170 -45.88 -4.41 -29.65
C THR A 170 -46.74 -3.22 -29.22
N LEU A 171 -46.31 -1.98 -29.51
CA LEU A 171 -47.10 -0.79 -29.20
C LEU A 171 -48.39 -0.74 -30.01
N ALA A 172 -48.34 -1.18 -31.28
CA ALA A 172 -49.53 -1.27 -32.13
C ALA A 172 -50.52 -2.35 -31.66
N SER A 173 -50.05 -3.49 -31.12
CA SER A 173 -50.93 -4.58 -30.68
C SER A 173 -51.45 -4.43 -29.25
N ASP A 174 -50.61 -3.99 -28.32
CA ASP A 174 -50.85 -4.09 -26.87
C ASP A 174 -50.54 -2.81 -26.09
N GLY A 175 -50.16 -1.74 -26.79
CA GLY A 175 -49.73 -0.48 -26.16
C GLY A 175 -48.53 -0.64 -25.23
N ILE A 176 -48.37 0.32 -24.32
CA ILE A 176 -47.24 0.35 -23.36
C ILE A 176 -47.29 -0.83 -22.40
N ALA A 177 -48.49 -1.28 -22.00
CA ALA A 177 -48.67 -2.43 -21.12
C ALA A 177 -48.03 -3.70 -21.71
N GLY A 178 -48.05 -3.87 -23.03
CA GLY A 178 -47.40 -4.97 -23.73
C GLY A 178 -45.88 -5.05 -23.52
N LEU A 179 -45.21 -3.90 -23.37
CA LEU A 179 -43.75 -3.81 -23.15
C LEU A 179 -43.35 -4.17 -21.71
N TYR A 180 -44.28 -4.11 -20.76
CA TYR A 180 -44.04 -4.37 -19.34
C TYR A 180 -44.64 -5.70 -18.84
N ARG A 181 -45.15 -6.55 -19.73
CA ARG A 181 -45.65 -7.88 -19.36
C ARG A 181 -44.53 -8.73 -18.77
N GLY A 182 -44.75 -9.24 -17.55
CA GLY A 182 -43.76 -9.96 -16.75
C GLY A 182 -42.94 -9.09 -15.78
N PHE A 183 -43.22 -7.78 -15.67
CA PHE A 183 -42.49 -6.88 -14.77
C PHE A 183 -42.61 -7.32 -13.31
N VAL A 184 -43.82 -7.63 -12.85
CA VAL A 184 -44.08 -8.08 -11.47
C VAL A 184 -43.26 -9.33 -11.08
N PRO A 185 -43.30 -10.46 -11.81
CA PRO A 185 -42.48 -11.62 -11.46
C PRO A 185 -40.97 -11.33 -11.55
N SER A 186 -40.55 -10.30 -12.29
CA SER A 186 -39.16 -9.84 -12.33
C SER A 186 -38.71 -9.19 -11.03
N VAL A 187 -39.56 -8.30 -10.48
CA VAL A 187 -39.28 -7.63 -9.21
C VAL A 187 -39.24 -8.65 -8.07
N VAL A 188 -40.25 -9.54 -8.03
CA VAL A 188 -40.29 -10.65 -7.04
C VAL A 188 -39.05 -11.54 -7.19
N GLY A 189 -38.64 -11.86 -8.43
CA GLY A 189 -37.44 -12.65 -8.70
C GLY A 189 -36.16 -12.03 -8.16
N ILE A 190 -35.98 -10.71 -8.27
CA ILE A 190 -34.83 -10.00 -7.70
C ILE A 190 -34.83 -10.10 -6.17
N ILE A 191 -35.99 -9.90 -5.54
CA ILE A 191 -36.13 -9.96 -4.08
C ILE A 191 -35.78 -11.35 -3.57
N VAL A 192 -36.35 -12.40 -4.18
CA VAL A 192 -36.06 -13.80 -3.83
C VAL A 192 -34.59 -14.13 -4.03
N TYR A 193 -34.02 -13.76 -5.19
CA TYR A 193 -32.60 -14.00 -5.47
C TYR A 193 -31.69 -13.32 -4.44
N ARG A 194 -31.92 -12.03 -4.12
CA ARG A 194 -31.09 -11.27 -3.18
C ARG A 194 -31.25 -11.79 -1.75
N GLY A 195 -32.48 -12.06 -1.31
CA GLY A 195 -32.73 -12.62 0.01
C GLY A 195 -32.04 -13.97 0.20
N LEU A 196 -32.16 -14.87 -0.77
CA LEU A 196 -31.48 -16.17 -0.71
C LEU A 196 -29.97 -16.05 -0.84
N TYR A 197 -29.47 -15.19 -1.72
CA TYR A 197 -28.03 -14.98 -1.87
C TYR A 197 -27.40 -14.51 -0.56
N PHE A 198 -27.91 -13.43 0.04
CA PHE A 198 -27.37 -12.92 1.31
C PHE A 198 -27.61 -13.88 2.46
N GLY A 199 -28.83 -14.43 2.57
CA GLY A 199 -29.18 -15.34 3.66
C GLY A 199 -28.32 -16.61 3.66
N VAL A 200 -28.17 -17.26 2.50
CA VAL A 200 -27.37 -18.50 2.38
C VAL A 200 -25.88 -18.20 2.45
N TYR A 201 -25.39 -17.11 1.84
CA TYR A 201 -23.98 -16.74 1.92
C TYR A 201 -23.56 -16.44 3.37
N ASP A 202 -24.34 -15.63 4.08
CA ASP A 202 -24.04 -15.25 5.45
C ASP A 202 -24.19 -16.43 6.42
N SER A 203 -25.06 -17.41 6.12
CA SER A 203 -25.22 -18.63 6.94
C SER A 203 -24.11 -19.65 6.71
N LEU A 204 -23.62 -19.80 5.47
CA LEU A 204 -22.60 -20.80 5.13
C LEU A 204 -21.17 -20.27 5.29
N LYS A 205 -20.94 -18.97 5.13
CA LYS A 205 -19.63 -18.35 5.31
C LYS A 205 -18.96 -18.70 6.66
N PRO A 206 -19.62 -18.52 7.82
CA PRO A 206 -19.03 -18.85 9.13
C PRO A 206 -18.94 -20.36 9.39
N VAL A 207 -19.51 -21.21 8.55
CA VAL A 207 -19.45 -22.69 8.68
C VAL A 207 -18.40 -23.29 7.76
N VAL A 208 -18.24 -22.75 6.55
CA VAL A 208 -17.36 -23.29 5.50
C VAL A 208 -15.98 -22.64 5.51
N LEU A 209 -15.87 -21.35 5.84
CA LEU A 209 -14.60 -20.61 5.86
C LEU A 209 -14.02 -20.54 7.27
N VAL A 210 -13.83 -21.69 7.91
CA VAL A 210 -13.23 -21.84 9.24
C VAL A 210 -12.02 -22.79 9.22
N GLY A 211 -11.14 -22.69 10.21
CA GLY A 211 -9.96 -23.55 10.34
C GLY A 211 -8.99 -23.40 9.15
N ALA A 212 -8.58 -24.51 8.54
CA ALA A 212 -7.61 -24.53 7.44
C ALA A 212 -8.07 -23.82 6.15
N LEU A 213 -9.37 -23.51 6.02
CA LEU A 213 -9.93 -22.82 4.85
C LEU A 213 -10.10 -21.30 5.06
N GLN A 214 -9.80 -20.78 6.26
CA GLN A 214 -9.87 -19.35 6.56
C GLN A 214 -8.75 -18.59 5.82
N GLY A 215 -9.11 -17.57 5.05
CA GLY A 215 -8.18 -16.84 4.17
C GLY A 215 -7.90 -17.52 2.81
N SER A 216 -8.44 -18.72 2.57
CA SER A 216 -8.29 -19.39 1.28
C SER A 216 -9.16 -18.75 0.19
N PHE A 217 -8.51 -18.24 -0.85
CA PHE A 217 -9.17 -17.69 -2.04
C PHE A 217 -10.08 -18.73 -2.72
N LEU A 218 -9.60 -19.97 -2.85
CA LEU A 218 -10.34 -21.03 -3.55
C LEU A 218 -11.60 -21.44 -2.78
N ALA A 219 -11.54 -21.51 -1.45
CA ALA A 219 -12.69 -21.81 -0.61
C ALA A 219 -13.74 -20.69 -0.67
N SER A 220 -13.30 -19.43 -0.62
CA SER A 220 -14.17 -18.26 -0.73
C SER A 220 -14.85 -18.18 -2.11
N PHE A 221 -14.11 -18.51 -3.17
CA PHE A 221 -14.64 -18.60 -4.52
C PHE A 221 -15.67 -19.72 -4.67
N ALA A 222 -15.36 -20.93 -4.17
CA ALA A 222 -16.27 -22.08 -4.24
C ALA A 222 -17.58 -21.83 -3.48
N LEU A 223 -17.50 -21.23 -2.29
CA LEU A 223 -18.67 -20.83 -1.52
C LEU A 223 -19.51 -19.79 -2.28
N GLY A 224 -18.90 -18.70 -2.74
CA GLY A 224 -19.60 -17.65 -3.48
C GLY A 224 -20.25 -18.18 -4.77
N TRP A 225 -19.57 -19.07 -5.49
CA TRP A 225 -20.09 -19.72 -6.68
C TRP A 225 -21.28 -20.66 -6.38
N GLY A 226 -21.16 -21.49 -5.34
CA GLY A 226 -22.23 -22.39 -4.89
C GLY A 226 -23.49 -21.64 -4.48
N VAL A 227 -23.35 -20.56 -3.71
CA VAL A 227 -24.49 -19.72 -3.30
C VAL A 227 -25.13 -19.01 -4.50
N THR A 228 -24.32 -18.52 -5.44
CA THR A 228 -24.82 -17.88 -6.67
C THR A 228 -25.68 -18.84 -7.49
N ILE A 229 -25.23 -20.10 -7.64
CA ILE A 229 -25.99 -21.13 -8.36
C ILE A 229 -27.25 -21.50 -7.59
N GLY A 230 -27.17 -21.71 -6.27
CA GLY A 230 -28.31 -22.07 -5.42
C GLY A 230 -29.41 -21.03 -5.45
N ALA A 231 -29.08 -19.76 -5.20
CA ALA A 231 -30.04 -18.64 -5.25
C ALA A 231 -30.59 -18.43 -6.68
N GLY A 232 -29.74 -18.61 -7.70
CA GLY A 232 -30.13 -18.54 -9.10
C GLY A 232 -31.13 -19.62 -9.51
N LEU A 233 -30.98 -20.86 -9.01
CA LEU A 233 -31.92 -21.96 -9.26
C LEU A 233 -33.23 -21.77 -8.51
N ALA A 234 -33.18 -21.34 -7.25
CA ALA A 234 -34.38 -21.10 -6.46
C ALA A 234 -35.26 -19.98 -7.03
N SER A 235 -34.66 -18.94 -7.60
CA SER A 235 -35.38 -17.85 -8.27
C SER A 235 -35.77 -18.16 -9.73
N TYR A 236 -35.28 -19.26 -10.30
CA TYR A 236 -35.44 -19.60 -11.71
C TYR A 236 -36.90 -19.76 -12.19
N PRO A 237 -37.84 -20.33 -11.41
CA PRO A 237 -39.25 -20.39 -11.79
C PRO A 237 -39.85 -19.02 -12.13
N LEU A 238 -39.46 -17.97 -11.42
CA LEU A 238 -39.92 -16.60 -11.66
C LEU A 238 -39.35 -16.01 -12.95
N ASP A 239 -38.10 -16.37 -13.31
CA ASP A 239 -37.54 -16.03 -14.63
C ASP A 239 -38.35 -16.71 -15.73
N THR A 240 -38.65 -18.01 -15.61
CA THR A 240 -39.45 -18.73 -16.62
C THR A 240 -40.85 -18.13 -16.78
N ILE A 241 -41.56 -17.86 -15.67
CA ILE A 241 -42.88 -17.22 -15.70
C ILE A 241 -42.80 -15.84 -16.38
N ARG A 242 -41.81 -15.01 -16.03
CA ARG A 242 -41.58 -13.71 -16.69
C ARG A 242 -41.41 -13.89 -18.20
N ARG A 243 -40.51 -14.77 -18.65
CA ARG A 243 -40.23 -14.95 -20.09
C ARG A 243 -41.45 -15.44 -20.85
N ARG A 244 -42.24 -16.37 -20.27
CA ARG A 244 -43.50 -16.84 -20.88
C ARG A 244 -44.55 -15.73 -21.00
N MET A 245 -44.68 -14.89 -19.98
CA MET A 245 -45.57 -13.72 -20.06
C MET A 245 -45.13 -12.68 -21.10
N MET A 246 -43.83 -12.49 -21.32
CA MET A 246 -43.34 -11.61 -22.41
C MET A 246 -43.70 -12.14 -23.81
N MET A 247 -43.79 -13.47 -23.97
CA MET A 247 -44.07 -14.10 -25.25
C MET A 247 -45.54 -13.99 -25.70
N THR A 248 -46.48 -13.67 -24.81
CA THR A 248 -47.91 -13.57 -25.16
C THR A 248 -48.29 -12.25 -25.85
N SER A 249 -47.45 -11.22 -25.74
CA SER A 249 -47.68 -9.95 -26.45
C SER A 249 -47.78 -10.16 -27.97
N GLY A 250 -48.84 -9.61 -28.57
CA GLY A 250 -49.18 -9.74 -29.99
C GLY A 250 -49.82 -11.08 -30.39
N SER A 251 -50.17 -11.96 -29.45
CA SER A 251 -50.78 -13.27 -29.73
C SER A 251 -52.31 -13.34 -29.52
N GLY A 252 -52.91 -12.31 -28.92
CA GLY A 252 -54.35 -12.24 -28.61
C GLY A 252 -54.79 -13.00 -27.34
N VAL A 253 -53.96 -13.89 -26.78
CA VAL A 253 -54.24 -14.64 -25.54
C VAL A 253 -53.16 -14.33 -24.51
N ASN A 254 -53.53 -13.72 -23.39
CA ASN A 254 -52.59 -13.27 -22.34
C ASN A 254 -52.87 -13.95 -21.00
N TYR A 255 -51.82 -14.17 -20.20
CA TYR A 255 -51.96 -14.57 -18.80
C TYR A 255 -52.50 -13.40 -17.96
N LYS A 256 -53.42 -13.69 -17.03
CA LYS A 256 -54.05 -12.67 -16.17
C LYS A 256 -53.11 -12.17 -15.07
N SER A 257 -52.27 -13.05 -14.54
CA SER A 257 -51.32 -12.77 -13.46
C SER A 257 -50.14 -13.74 -13.49
N MET A 258 -49.11 -13.49 -12.68
CA MET A 258 -47.98 -14.43 -12.54
C MET A 258 -48.42 -15.79 -11.93
N PHE A 259 -49.44 -15.79 -11.07
CA PHE A 259 -49.99 -17.02 -10.49
C PHE A 259 -50.79 -17.82 -11.52
N ASP A 260 -51.58 -17.13 -12.36
CA ASP A 260 -52.28 -17.75 -13.48
C ASP A 260 -51.29 -18.35 -14.49
N ALA A 261 -50.24 -17.60 -14.85
CA ALA A 261 -49.16 -18.11 -15.70
C ALA A 261 -48.47 -19.34 -15.11
N GLY A 262 -48.08 -19.28 -13.83
CA GLY A 262 -47.44 -20.41 -13.13
C GLY A 262 -48.34 -21.64 -13.07
N SER A 263 -49.60 -21.46 -12.68
CA SER A 263 -50.59 -22.55 -12.59
C SER A 263 -50.82 -23.21 -13.94
N GLN A 264 -51.01 -22.42 -15.01
CA GLN A 264 -51.20 -22.96 -16.35
C GLN A 264 -49.97 -23.69 -16.90
N ILE A 265 -48.76 -23.18 -16.63
CA ILE A 265 -47.52 -23.86 -17.02
C ILE A 265 -47.40 -25.20 -16.28
N ILE A 266 -47.64 -25.23 -14.98
CA ILE A 266 -47.56 -26.47 -14.18
C ILE A 266 -48.62 -27.48 -14.64
N ALA A 267 -49.86 -27.04 -14.83
CA ALA A 267 -50.97 -27.90 -15.22
C ALA A 267 -50.82 -28.48 -16.63
N LYS A 268 -50.25 -27.71 -17.58
CA LYS A 268 -50.13 -28.13 -18.99
C LYS A 268 -48.77 -28.74 -19.35
N GLU A 269 -47.70 -28.31 -18.70
CA GLU A 269 -46.31 -28.62 -19.08
C GLU A 269 -45.51 -29.30 -17.95
N GLY A 270 -46.05 -29.36 -16.73
CA GLY A 270 -45.44 -29.95 -15.55
C GLY A 270 -44.40 -29.06 -14.85
N VAL A 271 -44.09 -29.38 -13.59
CA VAL A 271 -43.16 -28.60 -12.73
C VAL A 271 -41.76 -28.49 -13.33
N LYS A 272 -41.29 -29.54 -14.02
CA LYS A 272 -39.98 -29.55 -14.70
C LYS A 272 -39.87 -28.45 -15.78
N SER A 273 -40.98 -27.99 -16.35
CA SER A 273 -41.00 -26.92 -17.36
C SER A 273 -40.47 -25.60 -16.80
N LEU A 274 -40.67 -25.33 -15.50
CA LEU A 274 -40.20 -24.11 -14.84
C LEU A 274 -38.67 -24.00 -14.79
N PHE A 275 -37.94 -25.10 -14.93
CA PHE A 275 -36.47 -25.16 -14.87
C PHE A 275 -35.81 -25.40 -16.23
N LYS A 276 -36.58 -25.40 -17.33
CA LYS A 276 -36.03 -25.52 -18.68
C LYS A 276 -35.04 -24.38 -18.95
N GLY A 277 -33.83 -24.73 -19.37
CA GLY A 277 -32.72 -23.78 -19.60
C GLY A 277 -31.83 -23.49 -18.38
N ALA A 278 -32.13 -24.04 -17.19
CA ALA A 278 -31.34 -23.80 -15.98
C ALA A 278 -29.86 -24.24 -16.14
N GLY A 279 -29.60 -25.36 -16.81
CA GLY A 279 -28.24 -25.81 -17.13
C GLY A 279 -27.46 -24.81 -18.00
N ALA A 280 -28.12 -24.21 -19.00
CA ALA A 280 -27.50 -23.15 -19.82
C ALA A 280 -27.24 -21.88 -19.01
N ASN A 281 -28.08 -21.60 -18.01
CA ASN A 281 -27.90 -20.48 -17.09
C ASN A 281 -26.69 -20.68 -16.16
N ILE A 282 -26.44 -21.92 -15.69
CA ILE A 282 -25.24 -22.27 -14.91
C ILE A 282 -23.99 -22.15 -15.78
N LEU A 283 -24.02 -22.70 -17.00
CA LEU A 283 -22.91 -22.66 -17.95
C LEU A 283 -22.53 -21.22 -18.34
N ARG A 284 -23.55 -20.34 -18.49
CA ARG A 284 -23.36 -18.90 -18.68
C ARG A 284 -22.64 -18.24 -17.50
N GLY A 285 -22.88 -18.69 -16.26
CA GLY A 285 -22.20 -18.17 -15.07
C GLY A 285 -20.69 -18.44 -15.09
N VAL A 286 -20.30 -19.64 -15.53
CA VAL A 286 -18.89 -20.04 -15.71
C VAL A 286 -18.25 -19.28 -16.87
N ALA A 287 -18.94 -19.17 -18.01
CA ALA A 287 -18.45 -18.43 -19.17
C ALA A 287 -18.28 -16.93 -18.89
N GLY A 288 -19.14 -16.31 -18.08
CA GLY A 288 -19.01 -14.90 -17.68
C GLY A 288 -17.78 -14.63 -16.81
N ALA A 289 -17.49 -15.53 -15.86
CA ALA A 289 -16.26 -15.47 -15.06
C ALA A 289 -15.02 -15.79 -15.91
N GLY A 290 -15.13 -16.75 -16.84
CA GLY A 290 -14.10 -17.10 -17.81
C GLY A 290 -13.76 -15.97 -18.78
N VAL A 291 -14.75 -15.21 -19.27
CA VAL A 291 -14.53 -14.07 -20.16
C VAL A 291 -14.01 -12.85 -19.39
N LEU A 292 -14.40 -12.65 -18.12
CA LEU A 292 -13.82 -11.58 -17.30
C LEU A 292 -12.36 -11.91 -16.96
N SER A 293 -12.06 -13.14 -16.56
CA SER A 293 -10.67 -13.57 -16.32
C SER A 293 -9.85 -13.64 -17.61
N LEU A 294 -10.43 -14.02 -18.76
CA LEU A 294 -9.78 -13.95 -20.07
C LEU A 294 -9.65 -12.50 -20.56
N TYR A 295 -10.54 -11.59 -20.19
CA TYR A 295 -10.39 -10.15 -20.42
C TYR A 295 -9.34 -9.55 -19.51
N ASP A 296 -9.23 -9.96 -18.25
CA ASP A 296 -8.15 -9.57 -17.34
C ASP A 296 -6.81 -10.15 -17.82
N LYS A 297 -6.83 -11.37 -18.39
CA LYS A 297 -5.66 -12.01 -19.02
C LYS A 297 -5.34 -11.38 -20.37
N LEU A 298 -6.34 -11.04 -21.19
CA LEU A 298 -6.18 -10.28 -22.43
C LEU A 298 -5.84 -8.82 -22.13
N GLN A 299 -6.21 -8.28 -20.97
CA GLN A 299 -5.68 -7.03 -20.47
C GLN A 299 -4.24 -7.23 -20.04
N GLN A 300 -3.87 -8.34 -19.41
CA GLN A 300 -2.48 -8.65 -19.12
C GLN A 300 -1.65 -9.07 -20.34
N ILE A 301 -2.28 -9.41 -21.47
CA ILE A 301 -1.60 -9.83 -22.71
C ILE A 301 -1.59 -8.67 -23.73
N MET A 302 -2.68 -7.90 -23.85
CA MET A 302 -2.75 -6.67 -24.67
C MET A 302 -2.23 -5.43 -23.94
N PHE A 303 -2.35 -5.37 -22.61
CA PHE A 303 -1.90 -4.30 -21.71
C PHE A 303 -1.15 -4.88 -20.51
N GLY A 304 -0.44 -6.00 -20.70
CA GLY A 304 0.46 -6.54 -19.69
C GLY A 304 1.31 -5.46 -19.07
N LYS A 305 1.95 -5.77 -17.94
CA LYS A 305 3.11 -4.99 -17.51
C LYS A 305 4.22 -5.13 -18.55
N HIS A 306 4.02 -4.55 -19.73
CA HIS A 306 5.02 -4.15 -20.67
C HIS A 306 5.45 -2.74 -20.24
N PRO A 307 6.75 -2.44 -20.31
CA PRO A 307 7.26 -1.07 -20.21
C PRO A 307 6.68 -0.09 -21.26
N LEU A 308 5.79 -0.54 -22.15
CA LEU A 308 5.41 0.17 -23.38
C LEU A 308 3.91 0.44 -23.53
N SER A 309 3.23 0.86 -22.45
CA SER A 309 1.97 1.62 -22.58
C SER A 309 2.23 3.13 -22.52
N LEU A 310 3.11 3.61 -23.41
CA LEU A 310 3.17 5.03 -23.78
C LEU A 310 2.32 5.23 -25.05
N LYS A 311 1.03 4.85 -25.02
CA LYS A 311 0.08 5.14 -26.12
C LYS A 311 -0.17 6.65 -26.18
N GLY A 312 0.75 7.35 -26.83
CA GLY A 312 0.79 8.81 -26.96
C GLY A 312 2.20 9.43 -27.01
N ALA A 313 3.25 8.70 -26.61
CA ALA A 313 4.63 9.19 -26.71
C ALA A 313 5.28 8.78 -28.05
N PRO A 314 6.14 9.61 -28.64
CA PRO A 314 6.64 9.43 -30.00
C PRO A 314 7.84 8.47 -30.07
N PHE A 315 7.66 7.21 -29.68
CA PHE A 315 8.71 6.17 -29.76
C PHE A 315 8.53 5.26 -30.97
N ASP A 316 9.64 4.97 -31.64
CA ASP A 316 9.80 4.01 -32.72
C ASP A 316 10.84 2.98 -32.32
N PHE A 317 10.50 1.70 -32.45
CA PHE A 317 11.44 0.61 -32.19
C PHE A 317 11.87 -0.03 -33.49
N HIS A 318 13.17 -0.25 -33.66
CA HIS A 318 13.66 -1.11 -34.73
C HIS A 318 13.09 -2.53 -34.52
N PRO A 319 12.61 -3.22 -35.57
CA PRO A 319 11.95 -4.52 -35.44
C PRO A 319 12.79 -5.56 -34.70
N GLU A 320 14.10 -5.55 -34.91
CA GLU A 320 15.04 -6.45 -34.22
C GLU A 320 15.11 -6.18 -32.71
N VAL A 321 15.17 -4.91 -32.31
CA VAL A 321 15.22 -4.52 -30.89
C VAL A 321 13.89 -4.82 -30.21
N LEU A 322 12.77 -4.57 -30.88
CA LEU A 322 11.45 -4.91 -30.36
C LEU A 322 11.29 -6.42 -30.17
N HIS A 323 11.76 -7.21 -31.14
CA HIS A 323 11.78 -8.67 -31.04
C HIS A 323 12.64 -9.14 -29.87
N ALA A 324 13.83 -8.56 -29.71
CA ALA A 324 14.74 -8.90 -28.61
C ALA A 324 14.12 -8.63 -27.24
N LEU A 325 13.53 -7.44 -27.05
CA LEU A 325 12.86 -7.06 -25.81
C LEU A 325 11.65 -7.95 -25.50
N ASN A 326 10.85 -8.29 -26.52
CA ASN A 326 9.68 -9.16 -26.34
C ASN A 326 10.03 -10.61 -26.01
N ASN A 327 11.19 -11.08 -26.45
CA ASN A 327 11.66 -12.45 -26.22
C ASN A 327 12.69 -12.56 -25.08
N ASN A 328 12.84 -11.50 -24.26
CA ASN A 328 13.82 -11.46 -23.18
C ASN A 328 15.23 -11.84 -23.66
N GLN A 329 15.67 -11.24 -24.76
CA GLN A 329 17.03 -11.35 -25.30
C GLN A 329 17.87 -10.16 -24.80
N PRO A 330 19.19 -10.33 -24.64
CA PRO A 330 20.07 -9.26 -24.16
C PRO A 330 20.13 -8.10 -25.17
N VAL A 331 19.88 -6.87 -24.69
CA VAL A 331 19.93 -5.63 -25.48
C VAL A 331 20.88 -4.63 -24.83
N VAL A 332 21.70 -3.96 -25.64
CA VAL A 332 22.60 -2.88 -25.19
C VAL A 332 22.25 -1.59 -25.90
N ALA A 333 21.96 -0.53 -25.14
CA ALA A 333 21.76 0.80 -25.71
C ALA A 333 23.11 1.43 -26.13
N LEU A 334 23.09 2.25 -27.18
CA LEU A 334 24.22 3.08 -27.65
C LEU A 334 23.72 4.52 -27.92
N GLU A 335 24.53 5.54 -27.64
CA GLU A 335 24.15 6.96 -27.81
C GLU A 335 24.47 7.53 -29.21
N THR A 336 23.78 8.60 -29.62
CA THR A 336 24.00 9.27 -30.92
C THR A 336 24.61 10.67 -30.81
N ALA A 337 24.83 11.21 -29.60
CA ALA A 337 25.66 12.41 -29.43
C ALA A 337 27.10 12.19 -29.92
N LEU A 338 27.62 10.96 -29.78
CA LEU A 338 28.91 10.55 -30.34
C LEU A 338 28.93 10.66 -31.88
N VAL A 339 27.87 10.20 -32.54
CA VAL A 339 27.68 10.25 -34.00
C VAL A 339 27.66 11.69 -34.51
N THR A 340 26.84 12.52 -33.86
CA THR A 340 26.51 13.87 -34.34
C THR A 340 27.57 14.92 -33.95
N HIS A 341 28.15 14.80 -32.76
CA HIS A 341 29.01 15.84 -32.17
C HIS A 341 30.36 15.30 -31.66
N GLY A 342 30.51 13.98 -31.48
CA GLY A 342 31.70 13.39 -30.83
C GLY A 342 32.80 12.94 -31.80
N LEU A 343 32.47 12.58 -33.04
CA LEU A 343 33.42 12.07 -34.03
C LEU A 343 33.41 12.90 -35.33
N PRO A 344 34.56 13.03 -36.02
CA PRO A 344 34.62 13.60 -37.36
C PRO A 344 34.13 12.59 -38.42
N PHE A 345 33.66 13.07 -39.56
CA PHE A 345 33.37 12.22 -40.72
C PHE A 345 34.68 11.76 -41.39
N PRO A 346 34.81 10.49 -41.85
CA PRO A 346 33.80 9.42 -41.92
C PRO A 346 33.65 8.58 -40.64
N SER A 347 34.51 8.77 -39.64
CA SER A 347 34.48 7.99 -38.39
C SER A 347 33.15 8.09 -37.63
N SER A 348 32.42 9.19 -37.76
CA SER A 348 31.06 9.37 -37.22
C SER A 348 30.03 8.37 -37.75
N LEU A 349 30.29 7.72 -38.91
CA LEU A 349 29.45 6.68 -39.48
C LEU A 349 30.07 5.28 -39.31
N GLU A 350 31.38 5.15 -39.43
CA GLU A 350 32.08 3.86 -39.37
C GLU A 350 32.14 3.30 -37.94
N VAL A 351 32.46 4.14 -36.95
CA VAL A 351 32.64 3.70 -35.56
C VAL A 351 31.34 3.19 -34.95
N PRO A 352 30.18 3.87 -35.05
CA PRO A 352 28.93 3.34 -34.49
C PRO A 352 28.56 1.97 -35.07
N LYS A 353 28.78 1.75 -36.37
CA LYS A 353 28.56 0.43 -37.00
C LYS A 353 29.49 -0.64 -36.43
N ALA A 354 30.76 -0.31 -36.22
CA ALA A 354 31.70 -1.21 -35.56
C ALA A 354 31.26 -1.54 -34.12
N LEU A 355 30.75 -0.56 -33.37
CA LEU A 355 30.21 -0.79 -32.02
C LEU A 355 28.98 -1.70 -32.04
N GLU A 356 28.07 -1.53 -33.01
CA GLU A 356 26.94 -2.43 -33.20
C GLU A 356 27.40 -3.87 -33.46
N GLU A 357 28.40 -4.08 -34.33
CA GLU A 357 28.96 -5.41 -34.60
C GLU A 357 29.66 -6.02 -33.38
N ILE A 358 30.37 -5.21 -32.59
CA ILE A 358 30.99 -5.68 -31.34
C ILE A 358 29.92 -6.16 -30.36
N VAL A 359 28.85 -5.39 -30.16
CA VAL A 359 27.72 -5.82 -29.32
C VAL A 359 27.13 -7.12 -29.84
N ARG A 360 26.91 -7.24 -31.16
CA ARG A 360 26.41 -8.47 -31.80
C ARG A 360 27.32 -9.67 -31.56
N SER A 361 28.64 -9.48 -31.60
CA SER A 361 29.62 -10.56 -31.39
C SER A 361 29.53 -11.20 -29.99
N THR A 362 28.98 -10.48 -29.00
CA THR A 362 28.74 -11.02 -27.65
C THR A 362 27.46 -11.87 -27.56
N GLY A 363 26.58 -11.79 -28.55
CA GLY A 363 25.23 -12.35 -28.51
C GLY A 363 24.15 -11.38 -28.04
N ALA A 364 24.49 -10.11 -27.77
CA ALA A 364 23.55 -9.04 -27.48
C ALA A 364 23.09 -8.30 -28.74
N ILE A 365 21.90 -7.70 -28.68
CA ILE A 365 21.35 -6.88 -29.75
C ILE A 365 21.63 -5.39 -29.47
N PRO A 366 22.28 -4.66 -30.39
CA PRO A 366 22.51 -3.23 -30.22
C PRO A 366 21.24 -2.42 -30.47
N ALA A 367 21.04 -1.39 -29.66
CA ALA A 367 19.99 -0.40 -29.82
C ALA A 367 20.61 1.00 -29.83
N THR A 368 21.06 1.47 -30.99
CA THR A 368 21.51 2.85 -31.16
C THR A 368 20.31 3.79 -31.08
N ILE A 369 20.33 4.74 -30.14
CA ILE A 369 19.18 5.58 -29.79
C ILE A 369 19.40 7.02 -30.28
N GLY A 370 18.41 7.59 -30.96
CA GLY A 370 18.43 8.98 -31.45
C GLY A 370 17.04 9.58 -31.61
N ILE A 371 16.95 10.84 -32.04
CA ILE A 371 15.69 11.50 -32.41
C ILE A 371 15.72 11.84 -33.90
N LEU A 372 14.66 11.47 -34.62
CA LEU A 372 14.46 11.83 -36.03
C LEU A 372 13.04 12.34 -36.23
N ASP A 373 12.90 13.51 -36.86
CA ASP A 373 11.61 14.16 -37.13
C ASP A 373 10.70 14.28 -35.88
N GLY A 374 11.32 14.49 -34.71
CA GLY A 374 10.65 14.56 -33.41
C GLY A 374 10.19 13.23 -32.83
N ARG A 375 10.67 12.11 -33.37
CA ARG A 375 10.38 10.76 -32.88
C ARG A 375 11.65 10.13 -32.32
N VAL A 376 11.53 9.52 -31.14
CA VAL A 376 12.60 8.79 -30.48
C VAL A 376 12.74 7.42 -31.15
N LYS A 377 13.92 7.14 -31.68
CA LYS A 377 14.26 5.90 -32.37
C LYS A 377 15.06 5.01 -31.41
N ILE A 378 14.56 3.81 -31.14
CA ILE A 378 15.23 2.79 -30.32
C ILE A 378 15.75 1.70 -31.25
N GLY A 379 17.03 1.82 -31.62
CA GLY A 379 17.60 1.15 -32.79
C GLY A 379 17.38 2.02 -34.03
N LEU A 380 18.46 2.35 -34.74
CA LEU A 380 18.44 3.12 -35.98
C LEU A 380 18.68 2.20 -37.18
N GLU A 381 18.02 2.49 -38.28
CA GLU A 381 18.42 1.92 -39.57
C GLU A 381 19.74 2.55 -40.06
N GLU A 382 20.45 1.87 -40.97
CA GLU A 382 21.71 2.36 -41.54
C GLU A 382 21.54 3.74 -42.22
N SER A 383 20.39 3.95 -42.89
CA SER A 383 20.03 5.22 -43.54
C SER A 383 19.77 6.34 -42.52
N GLU A 384 19.14 6.00 -41.39
CA GLU A 384 18.82 6.90 -40.29
C GLU A 384 20.09 7.31 -39.53
N LEU A 385 21.02 6.37 -39.33
CA LEU A 385 22.35 6.64 -38.76
C LEU A 385 23.16 7.55 -39.69
N ALA A 386 23.16 7.29 -41.00
CA ALA A 386 23.82 8.14 -41.99
C ALA A 386 23.24 9.57 -42.00
N ARG A 387 21.91 9.71 -41.86
CA ARG A 387 21.22 11.01 -41.75
C ARG A 387 21.70 11.80 -40.53
N LEU A 388 21.87 11.15 -39.38
CA LEU A 388 22.42 11.79 -38.17
C LEU A 388 23.93 12.09 -38.28
N ALA A 389 24.69 11.27 -39.00
CA ALA A 389 26.12 11.49 -39.19
C ALA A 389 26.42 12.68 -40.14
N ASP A 390 25.50 13.01 -41.03
CA ASP A 390 25.63 14.15 -41.95
C ASP A 390 25.42 15.49 -41.22
N ARG A 391 26.52 16.22 -41.04
CA ARG A 391 26.54 17.54 -40.37
C ARG A 391 25.77 18.62 -41.14
N SER A 392 25.51 18.45 -42.44
CA SER A 392 24.71 19.40 -43.22
C SER A 392 23.27 19.49 -42.70
N ASN A 393 22.76 18.41 -42.10
CA ASN A 393 21.43 18.33 -41.47
C ASN A 393 21.35 19.04 -40.10
N ARG A 394 22.48 19.51 -39.57
CA ARG A 394 22.58 20.24 -38.29
C ARG A 394 21.78 19.58 -37.14
N PRO A 395 21.99 18.28 -36.86
CA PRO A 395 21.27 17.59 -35.80
C PRO A 395 21.51 18.26 -34.45
N ALA A 396 20.46 18.42 -33.64
CA ALA A 396 20.58 19.01 -32.30
C ALA A 396 21.31 18.07 -31.34
N LYS A 397 22.08 18.61 -30.39
CA LYS A 397 22.58 17.84 -29.25
C LYS A 397 21.49 17.78 -28.18
N VAL A 398 20.97 16.59 -27.87
CA VAL A 398 19.78 16.43 -27.02
C VAL A 398 20.16 15.82 -25.67
N SER A 399 20.13 16.63 -24.61
CA SER A 399 20.14 16.18 -23.21
C SER A 399 18.72 16.16 -22.64
N ARG A 400 18.52 15.75 -21.38
CA ARG A 400 17.20 15.67 -20.70
C ARG A 400 16.32 16.90 -20.98
N ARG A 401 16.86 18.10 -20.81
CA ARG A 401 16.12 19.37 -20.96
C ARG A 401 15.68 19.65 -22.41
N ASP A 402 16.38 19.08 -23.37
CA ASP A 402 16.19 19.35 -24.79
C ASP A 402 15.16 18.38 -25.42
N ILE A 403 14.86 17.25 -24.77
CA ILE A 403 13.98 16.19 -25.29
C ILE A 403 12.64 16.74 -25.77
N ALA A 404 11.95 17.50 -24.92
CA ALA A 404 10.62 18.02 -25.25
C ALA A 404 10.67 19.01 -26.43
N ALA A 405 11.69 19.87 -26.48
CA ALA A 405 11.88 20.84 -27.55
C ALA A 405 12.24 20.17 -28.89
N ALA A 406 13.11 19.15 -28.86
CA ALA A 406 13.48 18.37 -30.04
C ALA A 406 12.28 17.61 -30.62
N ILE A 407 11.49 16.98 -29.75
CA ILE A 407 10.26 16.26 -30.13
C ILE A 407 9.20 17.21 -30.69
N ALA A 408 8.83 18.24 -29.94
CA ALA A 408 7.78 19.17 -30.35
C ALA A 408 8.16 19.97 -31.60
N GLY A 409 9.45 20.31 -31.73
CA GLY A 409 10.01 21.00 -32.89
C GLY A 409 10.28 20.09 -34.09
N LYS A 410 9.97 18.79 -34.01
CA LYS A 410 10.25 17.79 -35.05
C LYS A 410 11.69 17.82 -35.57
N ARG A 411 12.66 17.98 -34.66
CA ARG A 411 14.08 18.09 -35.01
C ARG A 411 14.75 16.72 -34.99
N ASP A 412 15.74 16.57 -35.85
CA ASP A 412 16.73 15.51 -35.73
C ASP A 412 17.70 15.85 -34.60
N GLY A 413 18.09 14.85 -33.81
CA GLY A 413 18.93 15.08 -32.65
C GLY A 413 19.70 13.86 -32.18
N GLY A 414 20.98 14.07 -31.91
CA GLY A 414 21.84 13.09 -31.25
C GLY A 414 21.67 13.15 -29.74
N THR A 415 21.29 12.03 -29.13
CA THR A 415 21.04 11.93 -27.68
C THR A 415 22.34 11.82 -26.91
N THR A 416 22.52 12.63 -25.87
CA THR A 416 23.63 12.45 -24.92
C THR A 416 23.36 11.27 -23.99
N CYS A 417 24.32 10.95 -23.12
CA CYS A 417 24.18 9.92 -22.09
C CYS A 417 22.89 10.09 -21.27
N SER A 418 22.58 11.31 -20.81
CA SER A 418 21.33 11.62 -20.09
C SER A 418 20.06 11.23 -20.85
N ALA A 419 19.91 11.65 -22.11
CA ALA A 419 18.73 11.33 -22.91
C ALA A 419 18.67 9.84 -23.28
N THR A 420 19.82 9.24 -23.56
CA THR A 420 19.93 7.81 -23.89
C THR A 420 19.57 6.93 -22.69
N LEU A 421 20.01 7.28 -21.47
CA LEU A 421 19.62 6.61 -20.22
C LEU A 421 18.10 6.61 -20.02
N ILE A 422 17.45 7.76 -20.23
CA ILE A 422 16.00 7.90 -20.11
C ILE A 422 15.29 6.99 -21.12
N PHE A 423 15.69 7.04 -22.38
CA PHE A 423 15.05 6.25 -23.43
C PHE A 423 15.32 4.75 -23.29
N ALA A 424 16.52 4.36 -22.86
CA ALA A 424 16.85 2.97 -22.54
C ALA A 424 16.00 2.45 -21.36
N ALA A 425 15.89 3.22 -20.28
CA ALA A 425 15.06 2.86 -19.12
C ALA A 425 13.58 2.72 -19.50
N LEU A 426 13.04 3.66 -20.28
CA LEU A 426 11.66 3.61 -20.78
C LEU A 426 11.43 2.43 -21.74
N ALA A 427 12.43 2.07 -22.55
CA ALA A 427 12.40 0.90 -23.43
C ALA A 427 12.54 -0.43 -22.67
N GLY A 428 12.93 -0.40 -21.39
CA GLY A 428 13.22 -1.60 -20.59
C GLY A 428 14.61 -2.20 -20.83
N ILE A 429 15.50 -1.49 -21.51
CA ILE A 429 16.89 -1.89 -21.75
C ILE A 429 17.70 -1.71 -20.45
N LYS A 430 18.52 -2.71 -20.09
CA LYS A 430 19.20 -2.77 -18.78
C LYS A 430 20.66 -2.36 -18.80
N VAL A 431 21.29 -2.32 -19.97
CA VAL A 431 22.70 -1.95 -20.13
C VAL A 431 22.83 -0.89 -21.22
N PHE A 432 23.63 0.13 -20.97
CA PHE A 432 23.96 1.21 -21.91
C PHE A 432 25.48 1.37 -21.97
N SER A 433 26.05 1.38 -23.17
CA SER A 433 27.49 1.58 -23.38
C SER A 433 27.80 2.91 -24.08
N THR A 434 28.83 3.60 -23.61
CA THR A 434 29.37 4.83 -24.21
C THR A 434 30.88 4.88 -24.02
N GLY A 435 31.55 5.85 -24.65
CA GLY A 435 32.97 6.09 -24.42
C GLY A 435 33.22 6.67 -23.04
N GLY A 436 32.48 7.70 -22.63
CA GLY A 436 32.76 8.43 -21.39
C GLY A 436 31.59 9.25 -20.92
N LEU A 437 31.29 9.13 -19.62
CA LEU A 437 30.23 9.86 -18.96
C LEU A 437 30.56 11.37 -18.91
N GLY A 438 29.55 12.24 -18.97
CA GLY A 438 29.72 13.63 -18.54
C GLY A 438 30.00 13.74 -17.04
N GLY A 439 30.25 14.93 -16.53
CA GLY A 439 30.62 15.06 -15.12
C GLY A 439 30.67 16.49 -14.66
N VAL A 440 31.32 16.69 -13.51
CA VAL A 440 31.63 18.02 -13.00
C VAL A 440 32.78 18.58 -13.84
N HIS A 441 32.59 19.72 -14.48
CA HIS A 441 33.68 20.39 -15.20
C HIS A 441 34.71 20.93 -14.22
N ARG A 442 35.96 21.10 -14.66
CA ARG A 442 37.00 21.74 -13.84
C ARG A 442 36.61 23.19 -13.54
N GLY A 443 36.67 23.59 -12.27
CA GLY A 443 36.10 24.86 -11.78
C GLY A 443 34.57 24.84 -11.58
N GLY A 444 33.94 23.67 -11.71
CA GLY A 444 32.50 23.44 -11.56
C GLY A 444 31.95 23.83 -10.19
N GLU A 445 32.78 23.87 -9.15
CA GLU A 445 32.41 24.38 -7.83
C GLU A 445 32.11 25.88 -7.80
N LYS A 446 32.53 26.61 -8.83
CA LYS A 446 32.24 28.04 -9.01
C LYS A 446 31.24 28.27 -10.14
N SER A 447 31.44 27.61 -11.27
CA SER A 447 30.60 27.79 -12.48
C SER A 447 29.29 27.03 -12.43
N PHE A 448 29.21 25.98 -11.60
CA PHE A 448 28.11 25.01 -11.55
C PHE A 448 27.87 24.31 -12.91
N ASP A 449 28.92 24.25 -13.75
CA ASP A 449 28.90 23.50 -14.99
C ASP A 449 29.04 21.99 -14.70
N ILE A 450 27.90 21.35 -14.50
CA ILE A 450 27.77 19.94 -14.09
C ILE A 450 26.84 19.24 -15.07
N SER A 451 27.30 18.14 -15.67
CA SER A 451 26.51 17.38 -16.63
C SER A 451 25.23 16.82 -16.02
N ALA A 452 24.12 16.96 -16.76
CA ALA A 452 22.85 16.33 -16.42
C ALA A 452 22.93 14.80 -16.36
N ASP A 453 23.96 14.20 -16.97
CA ASP A 453 24.16 12.75 -16.96
C ASP A 453 24.26 12.18 -15.52
N LEU A 454 24.87 12.91 -14.59
CA LEU A 454 25.03 12.47 -13.19
C LEU A 454 23.68 12.33 -12.48
N HIS A 455 22.76 13.28 -12.73
CA HIS A 455 21.40 13.22 -12.16
C HIS A 455 20.56 12.13 -12.82
N GLU A 456 20.76 11.83 -14.11
CA GLU A 456 20.00 10.76 -14.75
C GLU A 456 20.35 9.38 -14.22
N LEU A 457 21.58 9.17 -13.77
CA LEU A 457 21.96 7.95 -13.06
C LEU A 457 21.22 7.76 -11.74
N THR A 458 20.58 8.79 -11.16
CA THR A 458 19.70 8.61 -9.97
C THR A 458 18.27 8.20 -10.32
N ARG A 459 17.90 8.30 -11.61
CA ARG A 459 16.51 8.20 -12.09
C ARG A 459 16.29 7.03 -13.05
N CYS A 460 17.36 6.53 -13.65
CA CYS A 460 17.31 5.50 -14.70
C CYS A 460 17.98 4.22 -14.19
N PRO A 461 17.22 3.12 -13.98
CA PRO A 461 17.77 1.85 -13.51
C PRO A 461 18.43 1.06 -14.65
N VAL A 462 19.54 1.62 -15.16
CA VAL A 462 20.34 1.11 -16.27
C VAL A 462 21.80 1.05 -15.83
N GLY A 463 22.46 -0.08 -16.11
CA GLY A 463 23.91 -0.20 -15.97
C GLY A 463 24.62 0.55 -17.08
N LEU A 464 25.31 1.64 -16.72
CA LEU A 464 26.10 2.44 -17.63
C LEU A 464 27.53 1.91 -17.67
N VAL A 465 27.99 1.51 -18.84
CA VAL A 465 29.37 1.09 -19.10
C VAL A 465 30.10 2.20 -19.85
N SER A 466 31.14 2.76 -19.24
CA SER A 466 31.94 3.84 -19.84
C SER A 466 33.40 3.74 -19.43
N SER A 467 34.30 4.42 -20.12
CA SER A 467 35.71 4.52 -19.72
C SER A 467 35.93 5.58 -18.65
N GLY A 468 35.12 5.54 -17.59
CA GLY A 468 35.04 6.61 -16.59
C GLY A 468 34.32 7.85 -17.14
N VAL A 469 34.84 9.03 -16.79
CA VAL A 469 34.31 10.34 -17.23
C VAL A 469 35.23 10.95 -18.27
N LYS A 470 34.70 11.77 -19.19
CA LYS A 470 35.51 12.43 -20.23
C LYS A 470 36.73 13.16 -19.63
N SER A 471 37.89 13.04 -20.27
CA SER A 471 39.20 13.50 -19.74
C SER A 471 39.31 14.99 -19.41
N ILE A 472 38.45 15.83 -20.00
CA ILE A 472 38.39 17.28 -19.75
C ILE A 472 37.71 17.66 -18.42
N LEU A 473 37.13 16.68 -17.71
CA LEU A 473 36.33 16.88 -16.51
C LEU A 473 37.16 16.74 -15.22
N ASP A 474 36.56 17.13 -14.10
CA ASP A 474 37.11 16.90 -12.77
C ASP A 474 36.64 15.54 -12.23
N ILE A 475 37.52 14.55 -12.29
CA ILE A 475 37.23 13.17 -11.89
C ILE A 475 36.86 13.11 -10.40
N ARG A 476 37.68 13.73 -9.54
CA ARG A 476 37.48 13.69 -8.09
C ARG A 476 36.12 14.28 -7.72
N ARG A 477 35.81 15.48 -8.21
CA ARG A 477 34.52 16.11 -7.92
C ARG A 477 33.35 15.33 -8.53
N THR A 478 33.54 14.71 -9.68
CA THR A 478 32.48 13.87 -10.27
C THR A 478 32.18 12.66 -9.40
N LEU A 479 33.21 12.01 -8.84
CA LEU A 479 33.02 10.89 -7.90
C LEU A 479 32.31 11.34 -6.61
N GLU A 480 32.74 12.45 -6.01
CA GLU A 480 32.07 13.04 -4.82
C GLU A 480 30.61 13.41 -5.11
N TYR A 481 30.33 13.91 -6.32
CA TYR A 481 28.97 14.25 -6.73
C TYR A 481 28.11 12.99 -6.92
N LEU A 482 28.66 11.93 -7.53
CA LEU A 482 27.96 10.65 -7.68
C LEU A 482 27.74 9.95 -6.33
N GLU A 483 28.69 10.06 -5.40
CA GLU A 483 28.54 9.60 -4.01
C GLU A 483 27.40 10.35 -3.31
N THR A 484 27.39 11.68 -3.40
CA THR A 484 26.33 12.54 -2.84
C THR A 484 24.95 12.17 -3.41
N LEU A 485 24.91 11.81 -4.69
CA LEU A 485 23.69 11.39 -5.38
C LEU A 485 23.29 9.94 -5.13
N GLY A 486 24.11 9.15 -4.42
CA GLY A 486 23.84 7.73 -4.15
C GLY A 486 23.91 6.85 -5.41
N VAL A 487 24.75 7.20 -6.39
CA VAL A 487 24.99 6.38 -7.59
C VAL A 487 26.15 5.43 -7.32
N PRO A 488 25.95 4.10 -7.36
CA PRO A 488 27.04 3.13 -7.26
C PRO A 488 28.02 3.29 -8.43
N VAL A 489 29.30 3.46 -8.09
CA VAL A 489 30.40 3.52 -9.06
C VAL A 489 31.36 2.36 -8.79
N LEU A 490 31.64 1.59 -9.83
CA LEU A 490 32.56 0.46 -9.78
C LEU A 490 33.62 0.58 -10.87
N THR A 491 34.87 0.30 -10.53
CA THR A 491 35.90 0.04 -11.55
C THR A 491 35.74 -1.38 -12.06
N TYR A 492 35.74 -1.55 -13.38
CA TYR A 492 35.79 -2.87 -14.01
C TYR A 492 37.24 -3.35 -14.12
N GLY A 493 37.63 -4.28 -13.25
CA GLY A 493 38.98 -4.84 -13.13
C GLY A 493 39.34 -5.21 -11.69
N ASP A 494 40.60 -5.58 -11.46
CA ASP A 494 41.08 -6.07 -10.15
C ASP A 494 41.45 -4.96 -9.16
N THR A 495 41.28 -3.69 -9.55
CA THR A 495 41.66 -2.53 -8.74
C THR A 495 40.50 -1.58 -8.55
N ASN A 496 40.50 -0.88 -7.42
CA ASN A 496 39.57 0.22 -7.12
C ASN A 496 39.97 1.55 -7.79
N GLU A 497 41.02 1.58 -8.62
CA GLU A 497 41.43 2.81 -9.29
C GLU A 497 40.45 3.18 -10.41
N PHE A 498 39.95 4.41 -10.40
CA PHE A 498 39.01 4.88 -11.40
C PHE A 498 39.75 5.24 -12.70
N PRO A 499 39.29 4.84 -13.90
CA PRO A 499 39.94 5.21 -15.14
C PRO A 499 39.68 6.67 -15.53
N ALA A 500 40.68 7.31 -16.13
CA ALA A 500 40.66 8.69 -16.63
C ALA A 500 40.46 8.75 -18.15
N PHE A 501 39.48 8.01 -18.69
CA PHE A 501 39.15 7.98 -20.11
C PHE A 501 40.28 7.45 -21.01
N PHE A 502 41.27 8.28 -21.33
CA PHE A 502 42.45 7.88 -22.09
C PHE A 502 43.51 7.16 -21.26
N SER A 503 43.48 7.29 -19.93
CA SER A 503 44.43 6.63 -19.03
C SER A 503 43.71 5.63 -18.13
N ARG A 504 44.30 4.46 -17.91
CA ARG A 504 43.83 3.49 -16.91
C ARG A 504 43.97 4.02 -15.49
N HIS A 505 44.88 4.97 -15.29
CA HIS A 505 45.20 5.55 -13.99
C HIS A 505 44.72 7.01 -13.91
N SER A 506 43.82 7.30 -12.96
CA SER A 506 43.39 8.68 -12.65
C SER A 506 43.98 9.22 -11.34
N GLY A 507 44.54 8.34 -10.49
CA GLY A 507 44.87 8.67 -9.11
C GLY A 507 43.66 8.79 -8.17
N CYS A 508 42.42 8.66 -8.67
CA CYS A 508 41.20 8.58 -7.87
C CYS A 508 40.77 7.13 -7.66
N LYS A 509 40.16 6.83 -6.52
CA LYS A 509 39.65 5.49 -6.20
C LYS A 509 38.14 5.52 -5.96
N VAL A 510 37.50 4.41 -6.28
CA VAL A 510 36.08 4.13 -5.99
C VAL A 510 35.98 3.04 -4.91
N PRO A 511 34.87 2.98 -4.16
CA PRO A 511 34.76 2.03 -3.05
C PRO A 511 34.71 0.56 -3.50
N TRP A 512 34.28 0.29 -4.74
CA TRP A 512 34.04 -1.06 -5.24
C TRP A 512 34.68 -1.29 -6.60
N ASN A 513 35.07 -2.53 -6.86
CA ASN A 513 35.48 -3.00 -8.17
C ASN A 513 34.75 -4.30 -8.53
N VAL A 514 34.74 -4.64 -9.81
CA VAL A 514 34.16 -5.87 -10.33
C VAL A 514 34.99 -6.41 -11.48
N ASN A 515 35.30 -7.70 -11.48
CA ASN A 515 36.27 -8.30 -12.41
C ASN A 515 35.63 -9.24 -13.45
N THR A 516 34.32 -9.50 -13.36
CA THR A 516 33.62 -10.38 -14.32
C THR A 516 32.29 -9.78 -14.77
N PRO A 517 31.84 -10.07 -16.01
CA PRO A 517 30.51 -9.64 -16.48
C PRO A 517 29.36 -10.20 -15.64
N SER A 518 29.49 -11.44 -15.14
CA SER A 518 28.46 -12.09 -14.32
C SER A 518 28.25 -11.38 -12.98
N ALA A 519 29.32 -10.96 -12.30
CA ALA A 519 29.21 -10.23 -11.04
C ALA A 519 28.59 -8.83 -11.26
N ALA A 520 28.95 -8.15 -12.35
CA ALA A 520 28.35 -6.87 -12.71
C ALA A 520 26.84 -7.01 -13.03
N ALA A 521 26.47 -8.08 -13.73
CA ALA A 521 25.08 -8.43 -14.02
C ALA A 521 24.27 -8.78 -12.75
N GLU A 522 24.87 -9.50 -11.80
CA GLU A 522 24.25 -9.82 -10.52
C GLU A 522 23.93 -8.56 -9.71
N MET A 523 24.84 -7.59 -9.67
CA MET A 523 24.59 -6.29 -9.02
C MET A 523 23.39 -5.56 -9.63
N LEU A 524 23.28 -5.53 -10.97
CA LEU A 524 22.10 -4.96 -11.65
C LEU A 524 20.81 -5.72 -11.32
N LEU A 525 20.88 -7.04 -11.19
CA LEU A 525 19.72 -7.87 -10.85
C LEU A 525 19.26 -7.61 -9.41
N VAL A 526 20.19 -7.58 -8.45
CA VAL A 526 19.93 -7.30 -7.03
C VAL A 526 19.34 -5.90 -6.87
N GLN A 527 19.93 -4.89 -7.51
CA GLN A 527 19.40 -3.52 -7.50
C GLN A 527 17.95 -3.47 -8.03
N GLY A 528 17.65 -4.23 -9.09
CA GLY A 528 16.31 -4.38 -9.62
C GLY A 528 15.32 -5.09 -8.66
N GLN A 529 15.78 -6.07 -7.88
CA GLN A 529 14.95 -6.80 -6.91
C GLN A 529 14.51 -5.92 -5.73
N PHE A 530 15.37 -4.99 -5.29
CA PHE A 530 15.04 -4.00 -4.27
C PHE A 530 14.17 -2.85 -4.78
N GLY A 531 13.84 -2.82 -6.08
CA GLY A 531 13.03 -1.75 -6.69
C GLY A 531 13.73 -0.39 -6.73
N MET A 532 15.06 -0.36 -6.61
CA MET A 532 15.85 0.86 -6.68
C MET A 532 15.78 1.47 -8.08
N GLN A 533 15.68 2.80 -8.15
CA GLN A 533 15.46 3.54 -9.40
C GLN A 533 16.73 4.20 -9.96
N ASN A 534 17.84 4.17 -9.23
CA ASN A 534 19.15 4.59 -9.70
C ASN A 534 19.77 3.53 -10.64
N GLY A 535 20.76 3.93 -11.43
CA GLY A 535 21.62 3.09 -12.26
C GLY A 535 22.94 2.77 -11.57
N ILE A 536 23.83 2.05 -12.27
CA ILE A 536 25.18 1.71 -11.79
C ILE A 536 26.18 2.16 -12.85
N LEU A 537 27.27 2.82 -12.45
CA LEU A 537 28.39 3.14 -13.33
C LEU A 537 29.46 2.05 -13.24
N PHE A 538 29.68 1.33 -14.34
CA PHE A 538 30.80 0.42 -14.54
C PHE A 538 31.90 1.12 -15.36
N ALA A 539 32.93 1.60 -14.67
CA ALA A 539 34.04 2.32 -15.25
C ALA A 539 35.11 1.35 -15.77
N VAL A 540 35.17 1.17 -17.09
CA VAL A 540 36.04 0.23 -17.80
C VAL A 540 37.32 0.92 -18.26
N PRO A 541 38.51 0.53 -17.78
CA PRO A 541 39.75 1.14 -18.25
C PRO A 541 40.01 0.89 -19.75
N ILE A 542 40.67 1.83 -20.43
CA ILE A 542 41.13 1.65 -21.83
C ILE A 542 42.02 0.39 -21.93
N PRO A 543 41.99 -0.37 -23.05
CA PRO A 543 42.81 -1.58 -23.18
C PRO A 543 44.31 -1.30 -22.98
N GLU A 544 45.00 -2.26 -22.35
CA GLU A 544 46.38 -2.11 -21.87
C GLU A 544 47.38 -1.73 -22.98
N ASN A 545 47.18 -2.27 -24.19
CA ASN A 545 48.00 -1.95 -25.36
C ASN A 545 47.90 -0.48 -25.81
N TYR A 546 46.88 0.26 -25.38
CA TYR A 546 46.71 1.69 -25.67
C TYR A 546 47.10 2.60 -24.50
N GLU A 547 47.48 2.05 -23.34
CA GLU A 547 47.79 2.82 -22.12
C GLU A 547 48.93 3.82 -22.32
N ALA A 548 50.05 3.38 -22.92
CA ALA A 548 51.21 4.25 -23.13
C ALA A 548 50.92 5.43 -24.09
N ALA A 549 50.03 5.23 -25.07
CA ALA A 549 49.56 6.32 -25.93
C ALA A 549 48.55 7.20 -25.19
N GLY A 550 47.67 6.58 -24.41
CA GLY A 550 46.66 7.19 -23.58
C GLY A 550 47.21 8.17 -22.54
N GLN A 551 48.27 7.79 -21.82
CA GLN A 551 48.95 8.67 -20.86
C GLN A 551 49.53 9.92 -21.53
N LYS A 552 50.09 9.80 -22.73
CA LYS A 552 50.58 10.96 -23.50
C LYS A 552 49.43 11.88 -23.91
N ILE A 553 48.28 11.32 -24.29
CA ILE A 553 47.07 12.10 -24.60
C ILE A 553 46.55 12.79 -23.34
N GLN A 554 46.58 12.13 -22.18
CA GLN A 554 46.16 12.73 -20.92
C GLN A 554 47.04 13.92 -20.54
N GLN A 555 48.36 13.84 -20.75
CA GLN A 555 49.27 14.98 -20.58
C GLN A 555 48.94 16.15 -21.52
N ILE A 556 48.53 15.85 -22.76
CA ILE A 556 48.07 16.87 -23.72
C ILE A 556 46.76 17.51 -23.25
N VAL A 557 45.83 16.73 -22.68
CA VAL A 557 44.58 17.23 -22.10
C VAL A 557 44.87 18.19 -20.95
N ASP A 558 45.76 17.82 -20.03
CA ASP A 558 46.13 18.67 -18.90
C ASP A 558 46.83 19.96 -19.37
N LEU A 559 47.67 19.89 -20.41
CA LEU A 559 48.25 21.08 -21.05
C LEU A 559 47.18 22.00 -21.66
N ALA A 560 46.24 21.45 -22.42
CA ALA A 560 45.16 22.23 -23.03
C ALA A 560 44.27 22.90 -21.98
N ILE A 561 44.07 22.27 -20.82
CA ILE A 561 43.32 22.84 -19.69
C ILE A 561 44.09 24.01 -19.08
N MET A 562 45.40 23.86 -18.84
CA MET A 562 46.23 24.96 -18.35
C MET A 562 46.23 26.16 -19.31
N GLU A 563 46.41 25.91 -20.61
CA GLU A 563 46.33 26.96 -21.63
C GLU A 563 44.94 27.63 -21.68
N SER A 564 43.87 26.88 -21.43
CA SER A 564 42.51 27.41 -21.37
C SER A 564 42.33 28.39 -20.21
N GLU A 565 42.94 28.08 -19.06
CA GLU A 565 42.92 28.93 -17.87
C GLU A 565 43.76 30.20 -18.05
N GLU A 566 44.97 30.07 -18.60
CA GLU A 566 45.87 31.20 -18.87
C GLU A 566 45.30 32.19 -19.89
N ASN A 567 44.67 31.68 -20.95
CA ASN A 567 44.06 32.50 -21.99
C ASN A 567 42.65 33.00 -21.63
N GLY A 568 42.15 32.71 -20.42
CA GLY A 568 40.83 33.12 -19.95
C GLY A 568 39.65 32.43 -20.65
N VAL A 569 39.92 31.45 -21.52
CA VAL A 569 38.91 30.68 -22.26
C VAL A 569 38.08 29.81 -21.32
N SER A 570 38.66 29.37 -20.19
CA SER A 570 37.96 28.62 -19.15
C SER A 570 36.81 29.40 -18.50
N LYS A 571 36.76 30.73 -18.65
CA LYS A 571 35.68 31.61 -18.16
C LYS A 571 34.52 31.77 -19.14
N SER A 572 34.64 31.26 -20.37
CA SER A 572 33.66 31.44 -21.44
C SER A 572 32.50 30.42 -21.41
N GLY A 573 32.37 29.62 -20.34
CA GLY A 573 31.27 28.68 -20.16
C GLY A 573 31.19 27.64 -21.29
N ASN A 574 30.05 27.58 -21.99
CA ASN A 574 29.79 26.60 -23.05
C ASN A 574 30.83 26.61 -24.20
N ASP A 575 31.55 27.72 -24.42
CA ASP A 575 32.55 27.84 -25.48
C ASP A 575 33.92 27.25 -25.10
N ALA A 576 34.16 26.96 -23.81
CA ALA A 576 35.41 26.37 -23.35
C ALA A 576 35.60 24.92 -23.83
N THR A 577 34.51 24.15 -23.91
CA THR A 577 34.56 22.73 -24.28
C THR A 577 34.92 22.51 -25.77
N PRO A 578 34.30 23.20 -26.75
CA PRO A 578 34.74 23.13 -28.15
C PRO A 578 36.18 23.57 -28.36
N TRP A 579 36.64 24.61 -27.64
CA TRP A 579 38.01 25.08 -27.72
C TRP A 579 39.01 24.04 -27.18
N LEU A 580 38.72 23.45 -26.02
CA LEU A 580 39.55 22.38 -25.43
C LEU A 580 39.68 21.18 -26.38
N LEU A 581 38.57 20.74 -26.98
CA LEU A 581 38.57 19.62 -27.92
C LEU A 581 39.36 19.95 -29.20
N ALA A 582 39.23 21.17 -29.73
CA ALA A 582 40.01 21.62 -30.89
C ALA A 582 41.52 21.66 -30.57
N ARG A 583 41.89 22.15 -29.39
CA ARG A 583 43.27 22.25 -28.94
C ARG A 583 43.90 20.87 -28.69
N ILE A 584 43.16 19.94 -28.07
CA ILE A 584 43.59 18.55 -27.91
C ILE A 584 43.79 17.88 -29.26
N ALA A 585 42.89 18.10 -30.23
CA ALA A 585 43.03 17.55 -31.57
C ALA A 585 44.27 18.10 -32.31
N GLU A 586 44.53 19.40 -32.19
CA GLU A 586 45.71 20.07 -32.76
C GLU A 586 47.01 19.49 -32.20
N ILE A 587 47.15 19.42 -30.87
CA ILE A 587 48.38 18.97 -30.21
C ILE A 587 48.60 17.46 -30.42
N SER A 588 47.52 16.66 -30.37
CA SER A 588 47.60 15.20 -30.53
C SER A 588 47.77 14.73 -31.97
N LYS A 589 47.66 15.61 -32.97
CA LYS A 589 47.77 15.28 -34.42
C LYS A 589 46.92 14.06 -34.83
N GLY A 590 45.75 13.91 -34.22
CA GLY A 590 44.82 12.80 -34.47
C GLY A 590 45.05 11.52 -33.64
N ALA A 591 46.12 11.42 -32.82
CA ALA A 591 46.38 10.25 -31.98
C ALA A 591 45.28 10.00 -30.92
N SER A 592 44.62 11.06 -30.45
CA SER A 592 43.49 10.99 -29.51
C SER A 592 42.27 10.24 -30.07
N LEU A 593 42.07 10.28 -31.39
CA LEU A 593 40.95 9.59 -32.05
C LEU A 593 41.11 8.07 -31.99
N ILE A 594 42.34 7.56 -32.18
CA ILE A 594 42.64 6.13 -32.15
C ILE A 594 42.35 5.55 -30.75
N SER A 595 42.83 6.21 -29.70
CA SER A 595 42.56 5.81 -28.32
C SER A 595 41.08 5.93 -27.95
N ASN A 596 40.37 6.94 -28.49
CA ASN A 596 38.93 7.11 -28.27
C ASN A 596 38.10 5.98 -28.91
N ILE A 597 38.51 5.51 -30.10
CA ILE A 597 37.86 4.35 -30.75
C ILE A 597 38.13 3.09 -29.93
N ALA A 598 39.38 2.83 -29.53
CA ALA A 598 39.74 1.64 -28.76
C ALA A 598 38.98 1.53 -27.43
N LEU A 599 38.79 2.66 -26.71
CA LEU A 599 38.02 2.66 -25.46
C LEU A 599 36.51 2.46 -25.71
N LEU A 600 35.97 2.97 -26.83
CA LEU A 600 34.56 2.78 -27.21
C LEU A 600 34.27 1.31 -27.56
N GLU A 601 35.16 0.69 -28.31
CA GLU A 601 35.08 -0.73 -28.67
C GLU A 601 35.12 -1.61 -27.41
N ASN A 602 36.00 -1.28 -26.46
CA ASN A 602 36.12 -2.02 -25.21
C ASN A 602 34.88 -1.89 -24.31
N THR A 603 34.30 -0.68 -24.18
CA THR A 603 33.08 -0.48 -23.39
C THR A 603 31.86 -1.17 -24.03
N ALA A 604 31.75 -1.15 -25.36
CA ALA A 604 30.71 -1.89 -26.09
C ALA A 604 30.83 -3.41 -25.89
N LEU A 605 32.05 -3.95 -25.93
CA LEU A 605 32.31 -5.36 -25.68
C LEU A 605 31.90 -5.77 -24.26
N VAL A 606 32.35 -5.03 -23.25
CA VAL A 606 32.02 -5.30 -21.83
C VAL A 606 30.52 -5.14 -21.58
N GLY A 607 29.88 -4.11 -22.15
CA GLY A 607 28.43 -3.92 -22.04
C GLY A 607 27.62 -5.06 -22.67
N GLY A 608 28.05 -5.57 -23.83
CA GLY A 608 27.47 -6.77 -24.44
C GLY A 608 27.55 -8.00 -23.53
N GLN A 609 28.71 -8.25 -22.94
CA GLN A 609 28.92 -9.37 -22.02
C GLN A 609 28.05 -9.25 -20.75
N ILE A 610 27.96 -8.05 -20.16
CA ILE A 610 27.11 -7.80 -18.98
C ILE A 610 25.63 -8.02 -19.32
N ALA A 611 25.16 -7.55 -20.49
CA ALA A 611 23.77 -7.72 -20.90
C ALA A 611 23.39 -9.21 -21.07
N VAL A 612 24.28 -10.00 -21.68
CA VAL A 612 24.09 -11.45 -21.87
C VAL A 612 24.00 -12.17 -20.52
N GLU A 613 24.92 -11.90 -19.59
CA GLU A 613 24.89 -12.49 -18.26
C GLU A 613 23.67 -12.05 -17.44
N TYR A 614 23.27 -10.78 -17.53
CA TYR A 614 22.06 -10.28 -16.88
C TYR A 614 20.82 -11.08 -17.34
N GLN A 615 20.68 -11.29 -18.64
CA GLN A 615 19.54 -12.01 -19.19
C GLN A 615 19.54 -13.48 -18.80
N ARG A 616 20.73 -14.11 -18.75
CA ARG A 616 20.91 -15.50 -18.29
C ARG A 616 20.47 -15.67 -16.83
N LEU A 617 20.89 -14.76 -15.94
CA LEU A 617 20.52 -14.79 -14.52
C LEU A 617 19.02 -14.51 -14.30
N ALA A 618 18.46 -13.55 -15.05
CA ALA A 618 17.04 -13.22 -14.99
C ALA A 618 16.15 -14.40 -15.39
N ASN A 619 16.50 -15.12 -16.47
CA ASN A 619 15.76 -16.30 -16.93
C ASN A 619 15.84 -17.45 -15.93
N THR A 620 17.02 -17.71 -15.34
CA THR A 620 17.21 -18.76 -14.32
C THR A 620 16.33 -18.51 -13.08
N THR A 621 16.22 -17.25 -12.64
CA THR A 621 15.37 -16.86 -11.51
C THR A 621 13.88 -17.10 -11.78
N LEU A 622 13.44 -16.92 -13.03
CA LEU A 622 12.06 -17.17 -13.46
C LEU A 622 11.75 -18.67 -13.53
N GLU A 623 12.70 -19.49 -14.01
CA GLU A 623 12.56 -20.95 -14.06
C GLU A 623 12.52 -21.59 -12.66
N GLN A 624 13.35 -21.11 -11.72
CA GLN A 624 13.32 -21.57 -10.33
C GLN A 624 12.00 -21.21 -9.63
N LYS A 625 11.39 -20.06 -9.94
CA LYS A 625 10.03 -19.71 -9.49
C LYS A 625 8.93 -20.55 -10.16
N ALA A 626 9.18 -21.06 -11.37
CA ALA A 626 8.23 -21.90 -12.11
C ALA A 626 8.30 -23.39 -11.75
N GLN A 627 9.43 -23.90 -11.24
CA GLN A 627 9.64 -25.33 -10.94
C GLN A 627 9.64 -25.71 -9.44
N GLY A 628 9.48 -24.77 -8.51
CA GLY A 628 9.74 -24.98 -7.09
C GLY A 628 8.55 -25.03 -6.12
N THR A 629 7.60 -25.98 -6.29
CA THR A 629 6.93 -26.62 -5.14
C THR A 629 7.62 -27.95 -4.87
N THR A 630 8.71 -27.93 -4.10
CA THR A 630 9.10 -29.02 -3.18
C THR A 630 10.20 -28.49 -2.29
N TYR A 631 9.87 -28.34 -1.00
CA TYR A 631 10.83 -28.05 0.05
C TYR A 631 11.72 -29.28 0.25
N ALA A 632 13.02 -29.16 -0.02
CA ALA A 632 14.03 -30.15 0.38
C ALA A 632 15.05 -29.43 1.28
N PRO A 633 15.27 -29.89 2.53
CA PRO A 633 16.21 -29.25 3.44
C PRO A 633 17.66 -29.51 2.97
N PRO A 634 18.58 -28.52 3.03
CA PRO A 634 19.97 -28.73 2.66
C PRO A 634 20.69 -29.63 3.67
N GLN A 635 21.39 -30.63 3.15
CA GLN A 635 22.34 -31.47 3.89
C GLN A 635 23.49 -30.62 4.46
N LYS A 636 23.87 -30.93 5.70
CA LYS A 636 25.07 -30.39 6.35
C LYS A 636 26.33 -30.99 5.71
N THR A 637 27.28 -30.14 5.31
CA THR A 637 28.69 -30.52 5.17
C THR A 637 29.61 -29.36 5.63
N PRO A 638 30.82 -29.66 6.13
CA PRO A 638 31.43 -28.99 7.28
C PRO A 638 32.31 -27.78 6.96
N VAL A 639 32.42 -26.89 7.96
CA VAL A 639 33.30 -25.72 8.01
C VAL A 639 34.76 -26.13 8.15
N ALA A 640 35.65 -25.56 7.32
CA ALA A 640 37.09 -25.52 7.53
C ALA A 640 37.55 -24.07 7.75
N ALA A 641 38.41 -23.87 8.75
CA ALA A 641 38.84 -22.58 9.29
C ALA A 641 40.20 -22.10 8.71
N HIS A 642 40.45 -20.79 8.88
CA HIS A 642 41.72 -20.01 8.86
C HIS A 642 41.72 -18.87 7.82
N GLY A 643 42.15 -17.63 8.10
CA GLY A 643 42.81 -17.06 9.29
C GLY A 643 42.80 -15.52 9.26
N SER A 644 42.99 -14.93 10.43
CA SER A 644 42.94 -13.48 10.74
C SER A 644 44.18 -12.71 10.25
N MET A 645 44.00 -11.49 9.72
CA MET A 645 45.10 -10.55 9.47
C MET A 645 44.87 -9.23 10.26
N LYS A 646 45.89 -8.81 11.02
CA LYS A 646 45.94 -7.61 11.88
C LYS A 646 46.58 -6.43 11.15
N PHE A 647 46.19 -5.20 11.49
CA PHE A 647 46.87 -3.96 11.07
C PHE A 647 47.65 -3.29 12.22
N PRO A 648 48.72 -2.51 11.93
CA PRO A 648 49.65 -1.97 12.92
C PRO A 648 49.36 -0.51 13.34
N ASP A 649 49.81 -0.18 14.55
CA ASP A 649 49.63 1.10 15.25
C ASP A 649 50.71 2.17 14.95
N HIS A 650 50.26 3.43 15.12
CA HIS A 650 50.97 4.66 15.52
C HIS A 650 51.75 5.52 14.49
N VAL A 651 51.34 6.80 14.37
CA VAL A 651 52.17 7.98 14.70
C VAL A 651 51.29 9.09 15.34
N LYS A 652 51.83 9.73 16.39
CA LYS A 652 51.22 10.68 17.33
C LYS A 652 51.29 12.14 16.85
N SER A 653 50.35 12.98 17.31
CA SER A 653 50.55 14.43 17.48
C SER A 653 50.01 14.87 18.84
N ASP A 654 50.90 15.43 19.65
CA ASP A 654 50.67 15.98 20.99
C ASP A 654 49.94 17.33 20.96
N GLY A 655 49.04 17.56 21.93
CA GLY A 655 48.39 18.86 22.16
C GLY A 655 47.08 18.77 22.94
N GLN A 656 47.20 18.53 24.26
CA GLN A 656 46.15 18.38 25.28
C GLN A 656 45.14 19.56 25.27
N THR A 657 43.82 19.36 25.50
CA THR A 657 43.25 19.25 26.86
C THR A 657 42.06 18.27 26.95
N GLN A 658 42.13 17.43 27.98
CA GLN A 658 41.24 16.34 28.41
C GLN A 658 39.84 16.85 28.83
N VAL A 659 38.74 16.09 28.73
CA VAL A 659 38.36 15.02 29.67
C VAL A 659 37.40 13.98 29.05
N ARG A 660 37.93 12.74 28.99
CA ARG A 660 37.32 11.39 29.16
C ARG A 660 36.29 10.86 28.17
N GLU A 661 36.83 10.31 27.08
CA GLU A 661 36.41 9.01 26.55
C GLU A 661 36.75 7.88 27.54
N GLY A 662 35.74 7.09 27.84
CA GLY A 662 35.76 5.67 28.21
C GLY A 662 34.37 5.19 27.80
N TYR A 663 34.19 4.24 26.89
CA TYR A 663 34.46 2.82 27.10
C TYR A 663 34.72 2.08 25.78
N SER A 664 35.90 1.49 25.67
CA SER A 664 36.11 0.05 25.43
C SER A 664 35.04 -0.72 24.66
N ALA A 665 35.36 -1.05 23.40
CA ALA A 665 34.92 -2.29 22.75
C ALA A 665 35.56 -3.50 23.46
N ASN A 666 34.99 -3.85 24.62
CA ASN A 666 35.17 -5.12 25.32
C ASN A 666 34.07 -5.21 26.40
N SER A 667 32.89 -5.65 25.97
CA SER A 667 32.06 -6.57 26.74
C SER A 667 31.34 -7.46 25.72
N ALA A 668 31.97 -8.52 25.19
CA ALA A 668 31.95 -9.80 25.89
C ALA A 668 31.06 -9.75 27.13
N ALA A 669 29.84 -10.27 27.00
CA ALA A 669 28.93 -10.63 28.08
C ALA A 669 29.49 -10.32 29.47
N SER A 670 29.11 -9.18 30.05
CA SER A 670 29.10 -9.10 31.50
C SER A 670 28.04 -10.09 31.96
N ASN A 671 28.45 -11.34 32.18
CA ASN A 671 27.72 -12.38 32.90
C ASN A 671 27.61 -12.01 34.39
N SER A 672 27.16 -10.79 34.66
CA SER A 672 26.59 -10.37 35.92
C SER A 672 25.13 -10.06 35.60
N PRO A 673 24.15 -10.84 36.12
CA PRO A 673 22.74 -10.57 35.86
C PRO A 673 22.44 -9.12 36.27
N GLN A 674 22.13 -8.26 35.30
CA GLN A 674 21.67 -6.90 35.58
C GLN A 674 20.40 -6.98 36.43
N ALA A 675 20.27 -6.05 37.38
CA ALA A 675 19.20 -6.09 38.37
C ALA A 675 17.80 -6.16 37.72
N PRO A 676 16.84 -6.84 38.37
CA PRO A 676 15.43 -6.81 37.99
C PRO A 676 14.90 -5.38 37.82
N VAL A 677 13.89 -5.20 36.97
CA VAL A 677 13.16 -3.93 36.83
C VAL A 677 11.78 -4.01 37.46
N ASP A 678 11.19 -2.87 37.79
CA ASP A 678 9.83 -2.84 38.34
C ASP A 678 8.77 -2.89 37.24
N VAL A 679 9.06 -2.20 36.13
CA VAL A 679 8.12 -2.05 35.01
C VAL A 679 8.83 -2.28 33.67
N VAL A 680 8.32 -3.20 32.87
CA VAL A 680 8.73 -3.35 31.46
C VAL A 680 7.67 -2.75 30.56
N VAL A 681 8.08 -1.91 29.62
CA VAL A 681 7.24 -1.45 28.51
C VAL A 681 7.58 -2.27 27.27
N VAL A 682 6.58 -2.88 26.62
CA VAL A 682 6.73 -3.64 25.38
C VAL A 682 6.05 -2.87 24.26
N GLY A 683 6.78 -2.50 23.22
CA GLY A 683 6.22 -1.73 22.11
C GLY A 683 7.25 -1.32 21.08
N SER A 684 7.01 -0.18 20.41
CA SER A 684 7.87 0.33 19.35
C SER A 684 8.79 1.46 19.82
N THR A 685 9.97 1.54 19.22
CA THR A 685 10.80 2.76 19.14
C THR A 685 10.99 3.12 17.68
N ALA A 686 10.97 4.41 17.36
CA ALA A 686 11.14 4.91 15.99
C ALA A 686 11.95 6.21 15.99
N LEU A 687 12.49 6.57 14.83
CA LEU A 687 13.17 7.85 14.62
C LEU A 687 12.22 8.76 13.83
N ASP A 688 11.80 9.85 14.44
CA ASP A 688 10.95 10.85 13.80
C ASP A 688 11.85 11.87 13.07
N ILE A 689 11.72 11.93 11.76
CA ILE A 689 12.39 12.92 10.89
C ILE A 689 11.34 13.96 10.52
N THR A 690 11.46 15.18 11.04
CA THR A 690 10.51 16.25 10.77
C THR A 690 11.15 17.30 9.88
N ALA A 691 10.63 17.49 8.67
CA ALA A 691 10.99 18.56 7.75
C ALA A 691 9.92 19.65 7.78
N GLN A 692 10.27 20.90 8.09
CA GLN A 692 9.33 22.02 8.20
C GLN A 692 9.80 23.22 7.37
N GLU A 693 8.91 23.82 6.60
CA GLU A 693 9.22 25.04 5.83
C GLU A 693 9.41 26.29 6.72
N LEU A 694 10.20 27.27 6.28
CA LEU A 694 10.38 28.55 6.99
C LEU A 694 9.14 29.46 6.91
N LEU A 695 8.84 30.19 7.99
CA LEU A 695 7.77 31.20 8.01
C LEU A 695 8.08 32.36 7.05
N GLY A 696 7.18 32.62 6.10
CA GLY A 696 7.24 33.78 5.20
C GLY A 696 7.66 33.46 3.76
N THR A 697 7.95 32.21 3.43
CA THR A 697 8.04 31.77 2.04
C THR A 697 6.64 31.61 1.47
N ASN A 698 6.24 32.49 0.55
CA ASN A 698 4.99 32.35 -0.24
C ASN A 698 5.09 31.22 -1.28
N SER A 699 5.67 30.09 -0.89
CA SER A 699 5.83 28.92 -1.74
C SER A 699 4.89 27.86 -1.19
N ALA A 700 3.65 27.81 -1.68
CA ALA A 700 2.89 26.57 -1.56
C ALA A 700 3.81 25.47 -2.12
N LEU A 701 4.30 24.57 -1.27
CA LEU A 701 5.27 23.52 -1.60
C LEU A 701 4.89 22.92 -2.95
N ALA A 702 5.57 23.38 -4.02
CA ALA A 702 5.30 22.89 -5.34
C ALA A 702 5.72 21.42 -5.27
N VAL A 703 4.81 20.51 -5.59
CA VAL A 703 4.97 19.03 -5.48
C VAL A 703 6.22 18.49 -6.22
N HIS A 704 6.97 19.38 -6.91
CA HIS A 704 8.17 19.13 -7.67
C HIS A 704 9.34 20.11 -7.37
N SER A 705 9.37 20.78 -6.21
CA SER A 705 10.46 21.71 -5.83
C SER A 705 10.86 21.56 -4.36
N THR A 706 12.14 21.80 -4.06
CA THR A 706 12.66 21.91 -2.69
C THR A 706 12.34 23.30 -2.11
N ALA A 707 11.81 23.35 -0.89
CA ALA A 707 11.58 24.59 -0.16
C ALA A 707 12.64 24.74 0.96
N PRO A 708 13.12 25.96 1.24
CA PRO A 708 14.00 26.19 2.37
C PRO A 708 13.24 25.95 3.68
N GLY A 709 13.85 25.20 4.59
CA GLY A 709 13.22 24.74 5.81
C GLY A 709 14.21 24.17 6.80
N HIS A 710 13.71 23.63 7.89
CA HIS A 710 14.48 22.94 8.91
C HIS A 710 14.12 21.46 8.92
N VAL A 711 15.13 20.60 8.98
CA VAL A 711 14.97 19.17 9.25
C VAL A 711 15.46 18.88 10.66
N LYS A 712 14.63 18.21 11.45
CA LYS A 712 14.93 17.81 12.82
C LYS A 712 14.77 16.31 12.97
N LEU A 713 15.73 15.68 13.62
CA LEU A 713 15.65 14.29 14.08
C LEU A 713 15.22 14.29 15.56
N SER A 714 14.26 13.46 15.90
CA SER A 714 13.83 13.23 17.28
C SER A 714 13.48 11.77 17.49
N LEU A 715 13.63 11.25 18.71
CA LEU A 715 13.11 9.92 19.02
C LEU A 715 11.59 9.94 19.12
N GLY A 716 10.97 8.97 18.47
CA GLY A 716 9.54 8.70 18.48
C GLY A 716 9.25 7.24 18.82
N GLY A 717 8.02 6.83 18.54
CA GLY A 717 7.50 5.50 18.89
C GLY A 717 6.82 5.51 20.27
N VAL A 718 5.61 4.95 20.30
CA VAL A 718 4.70 5.03 21.44
C VAL A 718 5.26 4.32 22.66
N GLY A 719 5.75 3.08 22.49
CA GLY A 719 6.39 2.33 23.58
C GLY A 719 7.60 3.06 24.16
N ARG A 720 8.42 3.67 23.30
CA ARG A 720 9.54 4.49 23.73
C ARG A 720 9.10 5.76 24.47
N ASN A 721 8.05 6.46 24.02
CA ASN A 721 7.50 7.63 24.70
C ASN A 721 6.98 7.28 26.11
N VAL A 722 6.22 6.20 26.23
CA VAL A 722 5.73 5.72 27.53
C VAL A 722 6.89 5.35 28.45
N ALA A 723 7.89 4.63 27.94
CA ALA A 723 9.06 4.22 28.71
C ALA A 723 9.91 5.42 29.17
N GLU A 724 10.10 6.44 28.33
CA GLU A 724 10.82 7.65 28.71
C GLU A 724 10.07 8.44 29.78
N ALA A 725 8.76 8.68 29.61
CA ALA A 725 7.98 9.39 30.60
C ALA A 725 7.99 8.67 31.95
N LEU A 726 7.81 7.34 31.93
CA LEU A 726 7.94 6.48 33.10
C LEU A 726 9.31 6.63 33.76
N HIS A 727 10.38 6.55 32.97
CA HIS A 727 11.76 6.69 33.46
C HIS A 727 11.99 8.05 34.12
N ARG A 728 11.61 9.16 33.46
CA ARG A 728 11.80 10.52 33.99
C ARG A 728 11.04 10.76 35.29
N VAL A 729 9.81 10.25 35.40
CA VAL A 729 9.02 10.36 36.63
C VAL A 729 9.61 9.49 37.75
N MET A 730 10.02 8.27 37.44
CA MET A 730 10.67 7.38 38.41
C MET A 730 12.01 7.95 38.89
N SER A 731 12.87 8.41 38.00
CA SER A 731 14.19 8.96 38.36
C SER A 731 14.07 10.12 39.33
N GLN A 732 13.00 10.92 39.21
CA GLN A 732 12.79 12.09 40.05
C GLN A 732 11.99 11.81 41.33
N LYS A 733 10.82 11.18 41.25
CA LYS A 733 9.95 10.95 42.43
C LYS A 733 10.19 9.63 43.13
N TYR A 734 10.62 8.61 42.40
CA TYR A 734 10.70 7.25 42.89
C TYR A 734 12.06 6.60 42.52
N PRO A 735 13.20 7.19 42.95
CA PRO A 735 14.53 6.83 42.43
C PRO A 735 14.97 5.39 42.78
N LYS A 736 14.20 4.69 43.62
CA LYS A 736 14.39 3.26 43.93
C LYS A 736 13.74 2.34 42.90
N LEU A 737 12.89 2.86 42.03
CA LEU A 737 12.23 2.11 40.98
C LEU A 737 12.98 2.21 39.66
N SER A 738 12.88 1.18 38.83
CA SER A 738 13.50 1.14 37.51
C SER A 738 12.57 0.57 36.44
N SER A 739 12.85 0.93 35.19
CA SER A 739 12.08 0.50 34.04
C SER A 739 12.96 0.14 32.84
N ALA A 740 12.42 -0.64 31.91
CA ALA A 740 13.07 -0.98 30.64
C ALA A 740 12.07 -1.00 29.48
N LEU A 741 12.56 -0.75 28.26
CA LEU A 741 11.81 -0.88 27.01
C LEU A 741 12.24 -2.17 26.29
N VAL A 742 11.27 -3.00 25.93
CA VAL A 742 11.43 -4.11 25.00
C VAL A 742 10.85 -3.71 23.65
N ALA A 743 11.73 -3.49 22.67
CA ALA A 743 11.39 -3.06 21.33
C ALA A 743 12.45 -3.54 20.32
N PRO A 744 12.08 -3.91 19.08
CA PRO A 744 13.05 -4.27 18.06
C PRO A 744 13.73 -3.02 17.47
N VAL A 745 15.05 -3.12 17.26
CA VAL A 745 15.90 -2.05 16.71
C VAL A 745 16.88 -2.66 15.70
N GLY A 746 17.07 -1.99 14.55
CA GLY A 746 17.95 -2.45 13.49
C GLY A 746 19.43 -2.29 13.81
N TYR A 747 20.29 -3.01 13.10
CA TYR A 747 21.76 -2.78 13.11
C TYR A 747 22.20 -1.56 12.31
N ASP A 748 21.27 -0.72 11.87
CA ASP A 748 21.54 0.46 11.04
C ASP A 748 21.88 1.71 11.88
N ALA A 749 22.28 2.78 11.19
CA ALA A 749 22.66 4.05 11.81
C ALA A 749 21.52 4.64 12.68
N PHE A 750 20.26 4.52 12.24
CA PHE A 750 19.12 4.98 13.03
C PHE A 750 18.94 4.19 14.31
N GLY A 751 19.15 2.87 14.25
CA GLY A 751 19.12 2.02 15.43
C GLY A 751 20.23 2.34 16.43
N HIS A 752 21.42 2.70 15.94
CA HIS A 752 22.50 3.21 16.79
C HIS A 752 22.13 4.55 17.45
N ILE A 753 21.58 5.50 16.69
CA ILE A 753 21.11 6.79 17.24
C ILE A 753 20.06 6.58 18.34
N MET A 754 19.11 5.67 18.15
CA MET A 754 18.10 5.34 19.17
C MET A 754 18.73 4.82 20.47
N VAL A 755 19.62 3.83 20.36
CA VAL A 755 20.31 3.22 21.50
C VAL A 755 21.14 4.26 22.25
N ASP A 756 21.89 5.09 21.51
CA ASP A 756 22.76 6.11 22.09
C ASP A 756 21.96 7.20 22.81
N GLN A 757 20.91 7.73 22.18
CA GLN A 757 20.08 8.78 22.79
C GLN A 757 19.29 8.26 23.99
N MET A 758 18.76 7.03 23.94
CA MET A 758 18.14 6.41 25.11
C MET A 758 19.14 6.25 26.27
N SER A 759 20.37 5.83 25.97
CA SER A 759 21.44 5.73 26.97
C SER A 759 21.80 7.09 27.56
N GLN A 760 21.84 8.15 26.73
CA GLN A 760 22.07 9.53 27.18
C GLN A 760 20.96 10.05 28.11
N PHE A 761 19.72 9.60 27.92
CA PHE A 761 18.61 9.92 28.83
C PHE A 761 18.64 9.10 30.13
N GLY A 762 19.59 8.18 30.29
CA GLY A 762 19.69 7.28 31.45
C GLY A 762 18.77 6.06 31.36
N MET A 763 18.12 5.84 30.21
CA MET A 763 17.25 4.68 30.02
C MET A 763 18.06 3.40 29.81
N ARG A 764 17.51 2.30 30.30
CA ARG A 764 18.04 0.95 30.06
C ARG A 764 17.86 0.54 28.60
N THR A 765 18.95 0.09 27.97
CA THR A 765 18.97 -0.38 26.58
C THR A 765 19.11 -1.89 26.44
N ASP A 766 19.31 -2.61 27.55
CA ASP A 766 19.43 -4.07 27.56
C ASP A 766 18.12 -4.79 27.20
N GLY A 767 16.99 -4.09 27.22
CA GLY A 767 15.69 -4.60 26.74
C GLY A 767 15.52 -4.57 25.21
N LEU A 768 16.38 -3.87 24.47
CA LEU A 768 16.22 -3.68 23.02
C LEU A 768 16.65 -4.93 22.24
N ILE A 769 15.78 -5.39 21.33
CA ILE A 769 16.00 -6.58 20.51
C ILE A 769 16.69 -6.15 19.21
N ARG A 770 17.97 -6.48 19.06
CA ARG A 770 18.73 -6.14 17.84
C ARG A 770 18.40 -7.12 16.72
N CYS A 771 18.05 -6.63 15.54
CA CYS A 771 17.71 -7.47 14.38
C CYS A 771 18.24 -6.90 13.05
N GLU A 772 18.29 -7.72 12.00
CA GLU A 772 18.85 -7.35 10.68
C GLU A 772 17.93 -6.44 9.83
N LYS A 773 16.67 -6.23 10.25
CA LYS A 773 15.77 -5.28 9.56
C LYS A 773 16.14 -3.83 9.86
N GLN A 774 15.74 -2.92 8.97
CA GLN A 774 15.92 -1.48 9.15
C GLN A 774 15.10 -0.97 10.35
N SER A 775 15.67 -0.06 11.13
CA SER A 775 15.01 0.56 12.28
C SER A 775 13.78 1.34 11.86
N ALA A 776 12.79 1.43 12.73
CA ALA A 776 11.55 2.13 12.42
C ALA A 776 11.81 3.64 12.25
N VAL A 777 11.24 4.23 11.19
CA VAL A 777 11.40 5.65 10.87
C VAL A 777 10.05 6.25 10.53
N CYS A 778 9.75 7.43 11.09
CA CYS A 778 8.59 8.23 10.73
C CYS A 778 9.07 9.56 10.13
N ASN A 779 8.93 9.74 8.83
CA ASN A 779 9.26 10.98 8.15
C ASN A 779 8.02 11.85 7.99
N MET A 780 8.05 13.06 8.50
CA MET A 780 6.94 14.03 8.49
C MET A 780 7.38 15.32 7.79
N VAL A 781 6.55 15.81 6.88
CA VAL A 781 6.71 17.09 6.20
C VAL A 781 5.63 18.04 6.70
N LEU A 782 6.04 19.16 7.30
CA LEU A 782 5.19 20.19 7.87
C LEU A 782 5.24 21.47 7.01
N ASP A 783 4.13 22.19 6.95
CA ASP A 783 4.07 23.52 6.36
C ASP A 783 4.78 24.57 7.23
N SER A 784 4.87 25.81 6.73
CA SER A 784 5.52 26.90 7.45
C SER A 784 4.88 27.20 8.82
N LYS A 785 3.65 26.77 9.05
CA LYS A 785 2.91 26.94 10.32
C LYS A 785 3.01 25.71 11.24
N GLY A 786 3.75 24.67 10.84
CA GLY A 786 3.90 23.43 11.60
C GLY A 786 2.76 22.42 11.38
N THR A 787 1.90 22.63 10.39
CA THR A 787 0.81 21.71 10.02
C THR A 787 1.34 20.58 9.16
N LEU A 788 0.98 19.33 9.43
CA LEU A 788 1.40 18.18 8.62
C LEU A 788 0.85 18.26 7.19
N ILE A 789 1.74 18.27 6.20
CA ILE A 789 1.43 18.19 4.76
C ILE A 789 1.38 16.73 4.31
N GLY A 790 2.31 15.91 4.79
CA GLY A 790 2.40 14.48 4.45
C GLY A 790 3.52 13.78 5.22
N GLY A 791 3.50 12.46 5.25
CA GLY A 791 4.54 11.69 5.92
C GLY A 791 4.54 10.21 5.55
N ILE A 792 5.67 9.55 5.76
CA ILE A 792 5.88 8.13 5.53
C ILE A 792 6.37 7.51 6.84
N ALA A 793 5.67 6.51 7.35
CA ALA A 793 6.11 5.74 8.50
C ALA A 793 6.47 4.31 8.06
N ASP A 794 7.75 3.96 8.12
CA ASP A 794 8.21 2.58 8.02
C ASP A 794 8.30 1.98 9.43
N MET A 795 7.34 1.12 9.75
CA MET A 795 7.26 0.39 11.02
C MET A 795 7.43 -1.12 10.80
N SER A 796 7.95 -1.55 9.65
CA SER A 796 8.01 -2.96 9.24
C SER A 796 8.87 -3.84 10.17
N ILE A 797 9.83 -3.23 10.88
CA ILE A 797 10.62 -3.90 11.93
C ILE A 797 9.75 -4.43 13.07
N MET A 798 8.59 -3.84 13.35
CA MET A 798 7.68 -4.33 14.40
C MET A 798 7.15 -5.74 14.13
N GLN A 799 7.12 -6.17 12.87
CA GLN A 799 6.77 -7.55 12.49
C GLN A 799 7.85 -8.58 12.88
N THR A 800 9.01 -8.14 13.37
CA THR A 800 10.04 -9.03 13.92
C THR A 800 9.87 -9.29 15.41
N LEU A 801 9.02 -8.50 16.08
CA LEU A 801 8.71 -8.71 17.48
C LEU A 801 7.77 -9.90 17.61
N ASP A 802 8.27 -11.00 18.18
CA ASP A 802 7.49 -12.21 18.44
C ASP A 802 7.35 -12.48 19.95
N GLY A 803 6.37 -13.30 20.31
CA GLY A 803 6.06 -13.61 21.72
C GLY A 803 7.19 -14.32 22.46
N ILE A 804 7.99 -15.16 21.78
CA ILE A 804 9.10 -15.90 22.39
C ILE A 804 10.19 -14.91 22.79
N SER A 805 10.60 -14.06 21.85
CA SER A 805 11.60 -13.02 22.09
C SER A 805 11.21 -12.09 23.25
N VAL A 806 9.93 -11.70 23.34
CA VAL A 806 9.43 -10.89 24.46
C VAL A 806 9.54 -11.66 25.78
N ILE A 807 9.10 -12.92 25.83
CA ILE A 807 9.14 -13.75 27.04
C ILE A 807 10.58 -13.96 27.53
N GLU A 808 11.55 -14.19 26.65
CA GLU A 808 12.97 -14.30 27.02
C GLU A 808 13.47 -13.04 27.75
N HIS A 809 13.07 -11.87 27.27
CA HIS A 809 13.41 -10.60 27.92
C HIS A 809 12.69 -10.42 29.25
N LEU A 810 11.42 -10.82 29.36
CA LEU A 810 10.67 -10.78 30.62
C LEU A 810 11.26 -11.72 31.67
N GLN A 811 11.71 -12.92 31.28
CA GLN A 811 12.40 -13.86 32.17
C GLN A 811 13.71 -13.27 32.72
N ARG A 812 14.45 -12.54 31.87
CA ARG A 812 15.70 -11.88 32.25
C ARG A 812 15.48 -10.64 33.13
N LEU A 813 14.47 -9.84 32.82
CA LEU A 813 14.19 -8.55 33.46
C LEU A 813 13.34 -8.66 34.73
N GLN A 814 12.59 -9.76 34.90
CA GLN A 814 11.76 -10.08 36.07
C GLN A 814 10.84 -8.93 36.55
N PRO A 815 10.00 -8.33 35.67
CA PRO A 815 9.15 -7.20 36.06
C PRO A 815 7.99 -7.59 36.98
N ARG A 816 7.52 -6.62 37.76
CA ARG A 816 6.27 -6.70 38.53
C ARG A 816 5.06 -6.22 37.71
N ILE A 817 5.30 -5.29 36.79
CA ILE A 817 4.30 -4.73 35.87
C ILE A 817 4.82 -4.80 34.43
N VAL A 818 3.99 -5.27 33.51
CA VAL A 818 4.24 -5.22 32.07
C VAL A 818 3.22 -4.31 31.41
N ALA A 819 3.70 -3.21 30.83
CA ALA A 819 2.91 -2.31 30.00
C ALA A 819 3.09 -2.68 28.53
N LEU A 820 2.01 -3.03 27.84
CA LEU A 820 2.06 -3.53 26.47
C LEU A 820 1.30 -2.61 25.51
N ASP A 821 1.94 -2.30 24.39
CA ASP A 821 1.32 -1.54 23.30
C ASP A 821 0.22 -2.37 22.64
N ALA A 822 -1.00 -1.84 22.65
CA ALA A 822 -2.17 -2.43 22.01
C ALA A 822 -2.03 -2.65 20.49
N ASN A 823 -1.08 -1.97 19.85
CA ASN A 823 -0.78 -2.12 18.42
C ASN A 823 0.13 -3.32 18.09
N SER A 824 0.53 -4.11 19.09
CA SER A 824 1.35 -5.31 18.86
C SER A 824 0.55 -6.41 18.16
N GLU A 825 1.22 -7.34 17.48
CA GLU A 825 0.52 -8.45 16.83
C GLU A 825 -0.25 -9.31 17.85
N PRO A 826 -1.43 -9.87 17.49
CA PRO A 826 -2.26 -10.63 18.43
C PRO A 826 -1.53 -11.79 19.12
N ASN A 827 -0.58 -12.44 18.43
CA ASN A 827 0.24 -13.51 19.02
C ASN A 827 1.16 -12.98 20.12
N VAL A 828 1.81 -11.82 19.91
CA VAL A 828 2.66 -11.18 20.92
C VAL A 828 1.83 -10.82 22.16
N ILE A 829 0.63 -10.26 21.96
CA ILE A 829 -0.28 -9.94 23.05
C ILE A 829 -0.69 -11.21 23.81
N ARG A 830 -1.12 -12.25 23.10
CA ARG A 830 -1.52 -13.53 23.69
C ARG A 830 -0.39 -14.14 24.51
N ASP A 831 0.80 -14.28 23.93
CA ASP A 831 1.92 -14.99 24.54
C ASP A 831 2.43 -14.22 25.77
N THR A 832 2.53 -12.89 25.67
CA THR A 832 2.92 -12.01 26.78
C THR A 832 1.91 -12.07 27.93
N VAL A 833 0.61 -11.94 27.62
CA VAL A 833 -0.45 -11.99 28.65
C VAL A 833 -0.49 -13.38 29.31
N SER A 834 -0.34 -14.46 28.53
CA SER A 834 -0.27 -15.83 29.07
C SER A 834 0.86 -15.99 30.07
N TYR A 835 2.06 -15.56 29.68
CA TYR A 835 3.26 -15.64 30.52
C TYR A 835 3.10 -14.81 31.80
N CYS A 836 2.63 -13.57 31.68
CA CYS A 836 2.41 -12.70 32.84
C CYS A 836 1.38 -13.30 33.80
N HIS A 837 0.29 -13.86 33.29
CA HIS A 837 -0.74 -14.51 34.12
C HIS A 837 -0.19 -15.72 34.89
N GLN A 838 0.57 -16.58 34.22
CA GLN A 838 1.21 -17.75 34.84
C GLN A 838 2.19 -17.38 35.94
N ASN A 839 2.82 -16.19 35.84
CA ASN A 839 3.82 -15.70 36.79
C ASN A 839 3.29 -14.60 37.74
N GLN A 840 1.97 -14.37 37.78
CA GLN A 840 1.33 -13.35 38.62
C GLN A 840 1.87 -11.91 38.41
N ILE A 841 2.24 -11.58 37.18
CA ILE A 841 2.72 -10.25 36.77
C ILE A 841 1.54 -9.40 36.29
N GLN A 842 1.45 -8.15 36.77
CA GLN A 842 0.35 -7.26 36.39
C GLN A 842 0.51 -6.75 34.95
N VAL A 843 -0.52 -6.89 34.12
CA VAL A 843 -0.51 -6.41 32.73
C VAL A 843 -1.34 -5.14 32.56
N VAL A 844 -0.72 -4.10 31.98
CA VAL A 844 -1.36 -2.84 31.61
C VAL A 844 -1.34 -2.70 30.09
N LEU A 845 -2.49 -2.60 29.45
CA LEU A 845 -2.59 -2.26 28.02
C LEU A 845 -2.79 -0.76 27.85
N TYR A 846 -1.96 -0.15 27.00
CA TYR A 846 -2.16 1.23 26.57
C TYR A 846 -2.39 1.28 25.06
N VAL A 847 -3.27 2.19 24.64
CA VAL A 847 -3.57 2.43 23.23
C VAL A 847 -2.97 3.79 22.84
N PRO A 848 -2.19 3.86 21.74
CA PRO A 848 -1.46 5.07 21.35
C PRO A 848 -2.40 6.25 21.08
N THR A 849 -2.25 7.32 21.85
CA THR A 849 -3.16 8.47 21.78
C THR A 849 -2.64 9.53 20.82
N ILE A 850 -3.35 9.77 19.71
CA ILE A 850 -3.27 11.05 18.98
C ILE A 850 -4.38 11.94 19.55
N VAL A 851 -4.03 12.99 20.29
CA VAL A 851 -5.02 13.90 20.89
C VAL A 851 -5.48 14.93 19.84
N THR A 852 -6.79 14.98 19.63
CA THR A 852 -7.48 16.08 18.93
C THR A 852 -7.78 17.21 19.92
N VAL A 853 -7.24 18.41 19.72
CA VAL A 853 -7.75 19.65 20.33
C VAL A 853 -7.81 20.77 19.29
N TYR A 854 -8.97 20.97 18.66
CA TYR A 854 -9.73 22.23 18.55
C TYR A 854 -10.73 22.16 17.38
N LYS A 855 -11.94 22.64 17.65
CA LYS A 855 -13.08 22.70 16.74
C LYS A 855 -13.40 24.16 16.47
N VAL A 856 -12.85 24.75 15.40
CA VAL A 856 -13.41 25.92 14.69
C VAL A 856 -12.97 25.82 13.22
N LEU A 857 -13.94 25.64 12.32
CA LEU A 857 -13.83 25.83 10.86
C LEU A 857 -12.80 24.95 10.10
N THR A 858 -13.16 23.70 9.74
CA THR A 858 -12.88 23.05 8.42
C THR A 858 -13.32 21.57 8.46
N ASN A 859 -14.05 21.10 7.43
CA ASN A 859 -14.49 19.70 7.31
C ASN A 859 -13.38 18.89 6.61
N SER A 860 -12.32 18.58 7.34
CA SER A 860 -11.21 17.74 6.86
C SER A 860 -10.88 16.72 7.93
N SER A 861 -11.18 15.46 7.67
CA SER A 861 -10.87 14.32 8.55
C SER A 861 -9.80 13.46 7.91
N GLU A 862 -8.58 13.48 8.47
CA GLU A 862 -7.48 12.51 8.33
C GLU A 862 -6.43 12.82 9.44
N PRO A 863 -5.62 11.88 9.94
CA PRO A 863 -5.74 10.42 10.05
C PRO A 863 -5.66 9.98 11.54
N THR A 864 -6.71 9.37 12.10
CA THR A 864 -6.61 8.66 13.39
C THR A 864 -6.18 7.22 13.13
N SER A 865 -5.30 6.67 13.98
CA SER A 865 -4.85 5.27 13.85
C SER A 865 -5.92 4.28 14.34
N VAL A 866 -7.08 4.27 13.68
CA VAL A 866 -8.28 3.48 14.02
C VAL A 866 -8.04 1.96 13.90
N ILE A 867 -6.98 1.54 13.20
CA ILE A 867 -6.63 0.11 12.99
C ILE A 867 -5.97 -0.53 14.23
N LYS A 868 -5.49 0.25 15.22
CA LYS A 868 -4.56 -0.27 16.25
C LYS A 868 -5.20 -1.00 17.43
N SER A 869 -6.48 -0.77 17.74
CA SER A 869 -7.16 -1.40 18.89
C SER A 869 -7.83 -2.74 18.59
N THR A 870 -7.89 -3.14 17.31
CA THR A 870 -8.58 -4.36 16.86
C THR A 870 -7.77 -5.64 17.13
N ALA A 871 -6.48 -5.55 17.44
CA ALA A 871 -5.61 -6.70 17.74
C ALA A 871 -5.83 -7.27 19.16
N ILE A 872 -6.36 -6.46 20.10
CA ILE A 872 -6.49 -6.83 21.51
C ILE A 872 -7.51 -7.94 21.73
N LEU A 873 -8.73 -7.78 21.20
CA LEU A 873 -9.82 -8.73 21.47
C LEU A 873 -9.58 -10.13 20.89
N PRO A 874 -9.07 -10.30 19.64
CA PRO A 874 -8.68 -11.61 19.13
C PRO A 874 -7.64 -12.32 20.01
N ALA A 875 -6.66 -11.58 20.54
CA ALA A 875 -5.65 -12.11 21.44
C ALA A 875 -6.29 -12.60 22.75
N ILE A 876 -7.14 -11.79 23.39
CA ILE A 876 -7.86 -12.15 24.62
C ILE A 876 -8.75 -13.40 24.40
N MET A 877 -9.42 -13.50 23.25
CA MET A 877 -10.25 -14.67 22.94
C MET A 877 -9.45 -15.97 22.84
N SER A 878 -8.28 -15.92 22.20
CA SER A 878 -7.43 -17.11 22.07
C SER A 878 -6.95 -17.65 23.42
N LEU A 879 -6.85 -16.80 24.44
CA LEU A 879 -6.48 -17.19 25.80
C LEU A 879 -7.59 -17.94 26.54
N GLN A 880 -8.85 -17.61 26.25
CA GLN A 880 -10.01 -18.20 26.94
C GLN A 880 -10.27 -19.65 26.55
N HIS A 881 -9.77 -20.11 25.39
CA HIS A 881 -9.94 -21.50 24.94
C HIS A 881 -8.87 -22.47 25.46
N GLY A 882 -7.74 -21.98 26.02
CA GLY A 882 -6.57 -22.81 26.34
C GLY A 882 -6.19 -22.88 27.82
N MET A 883 -6.60 -21.91 28.65
CA MET A 883 -6.21 -21.86 30.07
C MET A 883 -7.44 -22.06 30.97
N GLY A 884 -7.39 -23.04 31.88
CA GLY A 884 -8.43 -23.27 32.90
C GLY A 884 -8.56 -22.14 33.94
N SER A 885 -7.82 -21.04 33.77
CA SER A 885 -7.86 -19.82 34.58
C SER A 885 -7.85 -18.60 33.67
N ASP A 886 -8.59 -17.58 34.08
CA ASP A 886 -8.91 -16.39 33.31
C ASP A 886 -7.81 -15.30 33.39
N PRO A 887 -7.09 -15.01 32.29
CA PRO A 887 -6.10 -13.93 32.26
C PRO A 887 -6.78 -12.58 32.03
N ARG A 888 -7.27 -11.96 33.11
CA ARG A 888 -7.78 -10.58 33.06
C ARG A 888 -6.63 -9.59 32.91
N ILE A 889 -6.81 -8.65 31.99
CA ILE A 889 -5.90 -7.52 31.86
C ILE A 889 -6.27 -6.50 32.93
N ALA A 890 -5.28 -6.11 33.75
CA ALA A 890 -5.54 -5.33 34.95
C ALA A 890 -6.03 -3.92 34.61
N ILE A 891 -5.40 -3.25 33.63
CA ILE A 891 -5.75 -1.89 33.24
C ILE A 891 -5.71 -1.75 31.72
N CYS A 892 -6.71 -1.09 31.14
CA CYS A 892 -6.71 -0.63 29.76
C CYS A 892 -6.96 0.89 29.73
N MET A 893 -6.17 1.63 28.96
CA MET A 893 -6.24 3.09 28.91
C MET A 893 -6.62 3.65 27.52
N PRO A 894 -7.87 3.49 27.05
CA PRO A 894 -8.29 4.00 25.74
C PRO A 894 -8.65 5.50 25.78
N ASN A 895 -8.68 6.16 24.63
CA ASN A 895 -9.46 7.39 24.44
C ASN A 895 -10.90 7.06 23.98
N LEU A 896 -11.75 8.08 23.80
CA LEU A 896 -13.15 7.88 23.41
C LEU A 896 -13.34 7.14 22.07
N LEU A 897 -12.49 7.40 21.06
CA LEU A 897 -12.57 6.73 19.76
C LEU A 897 -12.13 5.27 19.85
N GLU A 898 -11.07 5.01 20.62
CA GLU A 898 -10.55 3.66 20.84
C GLU A 898 -11.53 2.81 21.66
N LEU A 899 -12.21 3.42 22.64
CA LEU A 899 -13.29 2.78 23.40
C LEU A 899 -14.43 2.35 22.48
N ASP A 900 -14.82 3.22 21.54
CA ASP A 900 -15.85 2.92 20.55
C ASP A 900 -15.44 1.75 19.68
N GLN A 901 -14.20 1.74 19.17
CA GLN A 901 -13.69 0.65 18.33
C GLN A 901 -13.56 -0.68 19.08
N LEU A 902 -13.08 -0.66 20.33
CA LEU A 902 -13.03 -1.85 21.18
C LEU A 902 -14.43 -2.42 21.39
N PHE A 903 -15.40 -1.55 21.67
CA PHE A 903 -16.79 -1.96 21.83
C PHE A 903 -17.42 -2.50 20.53
N GLU A 904 -17.21 -1.84 19.39
CA GLU A 904 -17.71 -2.32 18.10
C GLU A 904 -17.10 -3.67 17.72
N THR A 905 -15.81 -3.87 18.00
CA THR A 905 -15.11 -5.15 17.75
C THR A 905 -15.66 -6.24 18.67
N LEU A 906 -15.95 -5.92 19.93
CA LEU A 906 -16.61 -6.83 20.88
C LEU A 906 -17.99 -7.30 20.37
N GLN A 907 -18.73 -6.41 19.71
CA GLN A 907 -20.07 -6.68 19.15
C GLN A 907 -20.05 -7.24 17.72
N SER A 908 -18.87 -7.38 17.11
CA SER A 908 -18.75 -7.90 15.75
C SER A 908 -19.01 -9.41 15.72
N GLU A 909 -19.65 -9.91 14.67
CA GLU A 909 -20.00 -11.34 14.57
C GLU A 909 -18.79 -12.28 14.51
N GLU A 910 -17.63 -11.76 14.15
CA GLU A 910 -16.37 -12.53 14.09
C GLU A 910 -15.85 -12.90 15.49
N TYR A 911 -16.17 -12.07 16.48
CA TYR A 911 -15.63 -12.17 17.84
C TYR A 911 -16.69 -12.22 18.93
N ASP A 912 -17.99 -12.02 18.60
CA ASP A 912 -19.15 -11.78 19.49
C ASP A 912 -19.02 -12.32 20.92
N LEU A 913 -18.24 -11.60 21.70
CA LEU A 913 -17.87 -11.93 23.07
C LEU A 913 -19.02 -11.62 24.02
N SER A 914 -20.03 -10.87 23.56
CA SER A 914 -21.27 -10.61 24.29
C SER A 914 -22.11 -11.87 24.45
N ASN A 915 -21.93 -12.88 23.59
CA ASN A 915 -22.53 -14.21 23.74
C ASN A 915 -21.75 -15.15 24.68
N ASN A 916 -20.62 -14.71 25.25
CA ASN A 916 -19.88 -15.48 26.23
C ASN A 916 -20.67 -15.57 27.55
N GLN A 917 -20.89 -16.79 28.06
CA GLN A 917 -21.60 -17.03 29.32
C GLN A 917 -21.00 -16.23 30.50
N ARG A 918 -19.68 -16.04 30.49
CA ARG A 918 -19.02 -15.24 31.51
C ARG A 918 -19.35 -13.76 31.41
N TRP A 919 -19.36 -13.20 30.20
CA TRP A 919 -19.75 -11.81 29.98
C TRP A 919 -21.14 -11.56 30.57
N TRP A 920 -22.10 -12.44 30.25
CA TRP A 920 -23.44 -12.40 30.83
C TRP A 920 -23.42 -12.54 32.34
N SER A 921 -22.64 -13.47 32.89
CA SER A 921 -22.56 -13.67 34.34
C SER A 921 -22.05 -12.43 35.08
N THR A 922 -21.01 -11.77 34.56
CA THR A 922 -20.40 -10.58 35.15
C THR A 922 -21.33 -9.37 35.01
N VAL A 923 -21.87 -9.11 33.82
CA VAL A 923 -22.74 -7.94 33.63
C VAL A 923 -24.07 -8.09 34.38
N ASN A 924 -24.62 -9.30 34.45
CA ASN A 924 -25.81 -9.56 35.28
C ASN A 924 -25.49 -9.48 36.77
N SER A 925 -24.30 -9.90 37.22
CA SER A 925 -23.94 -9.83 38.64
C SER A 925 -23.80 -8.39 39.13
N LEU A 926 -23.46 -7.43 38.28
CA LEU A 926 -23.38 -6.00 38.63
C LEU A 926 -24.69 -5.39 39.16
N ASN A 927 -25.84 -6.02 38.91
CA ASN A 927 -27.16 -5.58 39.39
C ASN A 927 -27.43 -4.08 39.20
N LEU A 928 -27.22 -3.59 37.98
CA LEU A 928 -27.36 -2.18 37.62
C LEU A 928 -28.83 -1.74 37.64
N ALA A 929 -29.34 -1.45 38.84
CA ALA A 929 -30.72 -1.09 39.12
C ALA A 929 -31.02 0.40 38.91
N GLY A 930 -32.25 0.82 39.22
CA GLY A 930 -32.72 2.20 39.07
C GLY A 930 -31.88 3.24 39.82
N GLU A 931 -31.36 2.90 41.00
CA GLU A 931 -30.52 3.82 41.81
C GLU A 931 -29.22 4.23 41.08
N PHE A 932 -28.51 3.26 40.50
CA PHE A 932 -27.31 3.52 39.69
C PHE A 932 -27.62 4.46 38.52
N ARG A 933 -28.77 4.26 37.86
CA ARG A 933 -29.20 5.13 36.75
C ARG A 933 -29.50 6.54 37.23
N VAL A 934 -30.17 6.71 38.37
CA VAL A 934 -30.47 8.03 38.95
C VAL A 934 -29.18 8.77 39.31
N ASP A 935 -28.24 8.10 39.98
CA ASP A 935 -26.94 8.66 40.32
C ASP A 935 -26.15 9.07 39.08
N LEU A 936 -26.17 8.25 38.04
CA LEU A 936 -25.51 8.54 36.78
C LEU A 936 -26.17 9.71 36.04
N GLU A 937 -27.50 9.78 36.04
CA GLU A 937 -28.24 10.92 35.48
C GLU A 937 -27.92 12.22 36.22
N GLN A 938 -27.80 12.18 37.56
CA GLN A 938 -27.34 13.33 38.35
C GLN A 938 -25.89 13.71 38.03
N LEU A 939 -24.98 12.75 37.94
CA LEU A 939 -23.58 13.00 37.55
C LEU A 939 -23.51 13.65 36.16
N SER A 940 -24.31 13.17 35.22
CA SER A 940 -24.33 13.65 33.84
C SER A 940 -24.70 15.15 33.69
N ARG A 941 -25.38 15.73 34.68
CA ARG A 941 -25.77 17.15 34.70
C ARG A 941 -24.65 18.09 35.14
N LEU A 942 -23.59 17.56 35.75
CA LEU A 942 -22.45 18.39 36.16
C LEU A 942 -21.66 18.89 34.94
N PRO A 943 -21.01 20.07 35.05
CA PRO A 943 -20.09 20.54 34.03
C PRO A 943 -18.88 19.60 33.93
N ALA A 944 -18.41 19.36 32.70
CA ALA A 944 -17.26 18.51 32.43
C ALA A 944 -15.96 19.07 33.01
N SER A 945 -15.82 20.40 33.04
CA SER A 945 -14.78 21.09 33.82
C SER A 945 -15.42 22.16 34.70
N PRO A 946 -15.14 22.17 36.03
CA PRO A 946 -15.57 23.27 36.89
C PRO A 946 -14.97 24.62 36.51
N LEU A 947 -13.78 24.60 35.89
CA LEU A 947 -12.98 25.79 35.57
C LEU A 947 -13.29 26.34 34.16
N ASN A 948 -13.86 25.52 33.27
CA ASN A 948 -14.17 25.92 31.90
C ASN A 948 -15.58 25.47 31.49
N PRO A 949 -16.59 26.36 31.61
CA PRO A 949 -17.98 26.05 31.26
C PRO A 949 -18.20 25.68 29.78
N ASN A 950 -17.29 26.09 28.89
CA ASN A 950 -17.40 25.83 27.45
C ASN A 950 -17.16 24.36 27.07
N ASN A 951 -16.58 23.56 27.98
CA ASN A 951 -16.31 22.14 27.74
C ASN A 951 -17.57 21.26 27.80
N GLY A 952 -18.74 21.87 28.07
CA GLY A 952 -20.03 21.20 28.15
C GLY A 952 -20.25 20.47 29.48
N SER A 953 -21.28 19.61 29.53
CA SER A 953 -21.60 18.78 30.69
C SER A 953 -21.10 17.35 30.53
N LEU A 954 -21.19 16.58 31.61
CA LEU A 954 -20.97 15.13 31.61
C LEU A 954 -22.08 14.33 30.91
N ALA A 955 -23.02 14.98 30.21
CA ALA A 955 -24.08 14.32 29.46
C ALA A 955 -23.53 13.33 28.42
N PHE A 956 -22.33 13.58 27.89
CA PHE A 956 -21.68 12.69 26.92
C PHE A 956 -21.44 11.27 27.45
N LEU A 957 -21.32 11.10 28.78
CA LEU A 957 -21.19 9.79 29.41
C LEU A 957 -22.38 8.87 29.06
N MET A 958 -23.55 9.47 28.90
CA MET A 958 -24.81 8.81 28.56
C MET A 958 -25.13 8.93 27.07
N THR A 959 -25.12 10.14 26.50
CA THR A 959 -25.57 10.37 25.12
C THR A 959 -24.69 9.66 24.09
N ASN A 960 -23.38 9.53 24.38
CA ASN A 960 -22.45 8.83 23.50
C ASN A 960 -22.24 7.37 23.95
N GLY A 961 -22.94 6.92 24.99
CA GLY A 961 -22.85 5.57 25.53
C GLY A 961 -21.50 5.22 26.16
N VAL A 962 -20.70 6.19 26.62
CA VAL A 962 -19.35 5.93 27.17
C VAL A 962 -19.40 4.96 28.34
N VAL A 963 -20.33 5.17 29.28
CA VAL A 963 -20.48 4.30 30.46
C VAL A 963 -20.98 2.92 30.06
N GLN A 964 -21.93 2.85 29.11
CA GLN A 964 -22.41 1.58 28.56
C GLN A 964 -21.23 0.79 27.95
N LYS A 965 -20.46 1.42 27.05
CA LYS A 965 -19.32 0.80 26.38
C LYS A 965 -18.28 0.32 27.39
N ALA A 966 -17.95 1.13 28.39
CA ALA A 966 -17.02 0.76 29.45
C ALA A 966 -17.50 -0.46 30.24
N ILE A 967 -18.74 -0.47 30.71
CA ILE A 967 -19.33 -1.60 31.47
C ILE A 967 -19.28 -2.90 30.67
N ASN A 968 -19.53 -2.84 29.37
CA ASN A 968 -19.49 -4.02 28.49
C ASN A 968 -18.08 -4.59 28.32
N LEU A 969 -17.04 -3.77 28.52
CA LEU A 969 -15.63 -4.15 28.38
C LEU A 969 -15.00 -4.60 29.72
N LEU A 970 -15.59 -4.23 30.87
CA LEU A 970 -15.10 -4.60 32.21
C LEU A 970 -14.96 -6.12 32.48
N PRO A 971 -15.71 -7.03 31.84
CA PRO A 971 -15.46 -8.46 31.98
C PRO A 971 -14.07 -8.92 31.51
N PHE A 972 -13.42 -8.14 30.63
CA PHE A 972 -12.11 -8.44 30.04
C PHE A 972 -11.00 -7.53 30.60
N PHE A 973 -11.33 -6.30 30.96
CA PHE A 973 -10.41 -5.33 31.56
C PHE A 973 -10.90 -4.98 32.96
N GLN A 974 -10.12 -5.29 34.00
CA GLN A 974 -10.54 -5.01 35.37
C GLN A 974 -10.76 -3.50 35.60
N ASN A 975 -9.93 -2.67 34.96
CA ASN A 975 -10.01 -1.22 35.06
C ASN A 975 -9.87 -0.57 33.67
N LEU A 976 -10.69 0.42 33.39
CA LEU A 976 -10.65 1.28 32.21
C LEU A 976 -10.38 2.72 32.62
N ILE A 977 -9.28 3.30 32.13
CA ILE A 977 -8.96 4.72 32.32
C ILE A 977 -9.12 5.43 30.97
N ILE A 978 -10.28 6.04 30.80
CA ILE A 978 -10.74 6.60 29.54
C ILE A 978 -10.33 8.06 29.45
N LYS A 979 -9.50 8.39 28.45
CA LYS A 979 -9.05 9.75 28.16
C LYS A 979 -10.11 10.49 27.34
N CYS A 980 -10.72 11.52 27.91
CA CYS A 980 -11.80 12.31 27.30
C CYS A 980 -11.35 13.69 26.83
N GLY A 981 -10.04 13.91 26.67
CA GLY A 981 -9.47 15.18 26.23
C GLY A 981 -9.72 16.32 27.23
N ASP A 982 -10.22 17.46 26.74
CA ASP A 982 -10.56 18.63 27.55
C ASP A 982 -11.71 18.38 28.54
N ARG A 983 -12.42 17.26 28.43
CA ARG A 983 -13.45 16.82 29.37
C ARG A 983 -12.92 15.98 30.53
N GLY A 984 -11.60 15.76 30.62
CA GLY A 984 -10.95 15.08 31.74
C GLY A 984 -10.80 13.56 31.54
N ILE A 985 -10.76 12.83 32.64
CA ILE A 985 -10.54 11.38 32.70
C ILE A 985 -11.77 10.70 33.30
N VAL A 986 -12.17 9.57 32.74
CA VAL A 986 -13.22 8.71 33.28
C VAL A 986 -12.61 7.37 33.65
N VAL A 987 -12.70 6.99 34.93
CA VAL A 987 -12.28 5.68 35.42
C VAL A 987 -13.53 4.82 35.58
N ALA A 988 -13.57 3.67 34.91
CA ALA A 988 -14.54 2.62 35.14
C ALA A 988 -13.80 1.39 35.68
N MET A 989 -14.22 0.87 36.82
CA MET A 989 -13.50 -0.17 37.56
C MET A 989 -14.45 -1.23 38.06
N LEU A 990 -14.04 -2.49 37.92
CA LEU A 990 -14.72 -3.65 38.45
C LEU A 990 -13.85 -4.34 39.49
N LEU A 991 -14.26 -4.26 40.76
CA LEU A 991 -13.64 -5.01 41.84
C LEU A 991 -14.39 -6.32 42.04
N ASN A 992 -13.66 -7.44 41.97
CA ASN A 992 -14.21 -8.74 42.37
C ASN A 992 -14.35 -8.78 43.91
N PRO A 993 -15.04 -9.79 44.48
CA PRO A 993 -15.31 -9.81 45.93
C PRO A 993 -14.05 -9.77 46.80
N ASN A 994 -12.98 -10.44 46.40
CA ASN A 994 -11.70 -10.47 47.13
C ASN A 994 -10.99 -9.11 47.07
N ASP A 995 -10.95 -8.50 45.90
CA ASP A 995 -10.41 -7.16 45.67
C ASP A 995 -11.22 -6.09 46.42
N ALA A 996 -12.54 -6.25 46.46
CA ALA A 996 -13.46 -5.38 47.18
C ALA A 996 -13.24 -5.43 48.69
N GLU A 997 -12.91 -6.59 49.27
CA GLU A 997 -12.58 -6.70 50.71
C GLU A 997 -11.36 -5.87 51.11
N GLN A 998 -10.38 -5.76 50.23
CA GLN A 998 -9.14 -5.02 50.48
C GLN A 998 -9.24 -3.54 50.08
N SER A 999 -10.39 -3.13 49.54
CA SER A 999 -10.61 -1.82 48.92
C SER A 999 -11.40 -0.88 49.82
N ILE A 1000 -10.99 0.39 49.87
CA ILE A 1000 -11.76 1.44 50.55
C ILE A 1000 -13.09 1.68 49.82
N TRP A 1001 -13.17 1.38 48.52
CA TRP A 1001 -14.39 1.50 47.73
C TRP A 1001 -15.57 0.69 48.31
N ARG A 1002 -15.30 -0.35 49.12
CA ARG A 1002 -16.34 -1.15 49.81
C ARG A 1002 -17.27 -0.30 50.67
N THR A 1003 -16.71 0.66 51.40
CA THR A 1003 -17.47 1.50 52.33
C THR A 1003 -17.98 2.79 51.71
N GLN A 1004 -17.50 3.14 50.50
CA GLN A 1004 -17.93 4.34 49.80
C GLN A 1004 -19.36 4.20 49.26
N ARG A 1005 -20.13 5.28 49.32
CA ARG A 1005 -21.41 5.44 48.61
C ARG A 1005 -21.21 6.40 47.45
N SER A 1006 -22.08 6.35 46.44
CA SER A 1006 -22.10 7.34 45.36
C SER A 1006 -22.01 8.75 45.92
N ASN A 1007 -21.11 9.56 45.38
CA ASN A 1007 -20.93 10.94 45.77
C ASN A 1007 -20.78 11.79 44.52
N ILE A 1008 -21.91 12.37 44.10
CA ILE A 1008 -21.99 13.17 42.88
C ILE A 1008 -21.14 14.45 42.99
N ARG A 1009 -21.00 15.03 44.19
CA ARG A 1009 -20.14 16.22 44.41
C ARG A 1009 -18.67 15.89 44.18
N GLU A 1010 -18.24 14.73 44.65
CA GLU A 1010 -16.89 14.18 44.41
C GLU A 1010 -16.77 13.45 43.05
N ARG A 1011 -17.81 13.54 42.20
CA ARG A 1011 -17.86 13.07 40.82
C ARG A 1011 -17.68 11.56 40.64
N PHE A 1012 -18.19 10.74 41.57
CA PHE A 1012 -18.17 9.29 41.42
C PHE A 1012 -19.49 8.61 41.80
N VAL A 1013 -19.74 7.47 41.16
CA VAL A 1013 -20.89 6.59 41.37
C VAL A 1013 -20.38 5.19 41.72
N VAL A 1014 -20.98 4.58 42.73
CA VAL A 1014 -20.62 3.23 43.19
C VAL A 1014 -21.86 2.34 43.13
N SER A 1015 -21.76 1.20 42.43
CA SER A 1015 -22.81 0.18 42.39
C SER A 1015 -22.29 -1.15 42.96
N ARG A 1016 -23.16 -1.90 43.62
CA ARG A 1016 -22.83 -3.18 44.25
C ARG A 1016 -23.58 -4.31 43.57
N GLY A 1017 -22.82 -5.31 43.15
CA GLY A 1017 -23.34 -6.51 42.53
C GLY A 1017 -23.92 -7.51 43.53
N ASN A 1018 -24.59 -8.52 42.99
CA ASN A 1018 -25.26 -9.58 43.75
C ASN A 1018 -24.30 -10.55 44.45
N ALA A 1019 -23.08 -10.71 43.93
CA ALA A 1019 -22.07 -11.62 44.49
C ALA A 1019 -20.96 -10.88 45.25
N GLY A 1020 -21.15 -9.59 45.55
CA GLY A 1020 -20.20 -8.76 46.30
C GLY A 1020 -19.21 -7.98 45.44
N GLU A 1021 -19.39 -7.98 44.12
CA GLU A 1021 -18.62 -7.13 43.21
C GLU A 1021 -18.97 -5.65 43.39
N ILE A 1022 -18.01 -4.78 43.07
CA ILE A 1022 -18.21 -3.32 43.12
C ILE A 1022 -17.85 -2.71 41.78
N LEU A 1023 -18.80 -2.00 41.18
CA LEU A 1023 -18.58 -1.13 40.03
C LEU A 1023 -18.34 0.30 40.53
N VAL A 1024 -17.22 0.88 40.15
CA VAL A 1024 -16.90 2.29 40.39
C VAL A 1024 -16.83 3.02 39.06
N LEU A 1025 -17.54 4.14 38.95
CA LEU A 1025 -17.41 5.10 37.87
C LEU A 1025 -16.99 6.44 38.46
N GLN A 1026 -15.82 6.95 38.12
CA GLN A 1026 -15.31 8.23 38.62
C GLN A 1026 -14.90 9.15 37.47
N HIS A 1027 -15.37 10.39 37.49
CA HIS A 1027 -14.91 11.45 36.60
C HIS A 1027 -13.91 12.36 37.33
N LEU A 1028 -12.75 12.56 36.72
CA LEU A 1028 -11.75 13.52 37.17
C LEU A 1028 -11.63 14.63 36.13
N PRO A 1029 -11.93 15.90 36.49
CA PRO A 1029 -11.81 17.03 35.58
C PRO A 1029 -10.40 17.18 35.00
N SER A 1030 -10.32 17.78 33.81
CA SER A 1030 -9.06 18.14 33.16
C SER A 1030 -8.35 19.29 33.89
N LEU A 1031 -7.02 19.28 33.89
CA LEU A 1031 -6.21 20.43 34.28
C LEU A 1031 -6.19 21.49 33.17
N HIS A 1032 -6.06 22.75 33.58
CA HIS A 1032 -5.89 23.86 32.65
C HIS A 1032 -4.49 23.82 32.02
N VAL A 1033 -4.40 24.22 30.74
CA VAL A 1033 -3.14 24.30 30.00
C VAL A 1033 -3.06 25.68 29.39
N ASP A 1034 -2.14 26.52 29.87
CA ASP A 1034 -2.03 27.91 29.43
C ASP A 1034 -1.47 28.03 28.00
N ASN A 1035 -0.37 27.31 27.71
CA ASN A 1035 0.37 27.41 26.45
C ASN A 1035 0.45 26.04 25.76
N LEU A 1036 -0.48 25.76 24.85
CA LEU A 1036 -0.43 24.54 24.04
C LEU A 1036 0.65 24.68 22.94
N VAL A 1037 1.71 23.87 23.03
CA VAL A 1037 2.84 23.85 22.10
C VAL A 1037 2.78 22.63 21.18
N ASN A 1038 2.51 21.44 21.75
CA ASN A 1038 2.46 20.18 21.03
C ASN A 1038 1.33 19.30 21.58
N VAL A 1039 0.76 18.42 20.76
CA VAL A 1039 -0.26 17.43 21.18
C VAL A 1039 0.27 15.99 21.16
N THR A 1040 1.41 15.74 20.53
CA THR A 1040 1.99 14.41 20.42
C THR A 1040 2.61 13.96 21.73
N GLY A 1041 2.35 12.72 22.14
CA GLY A 1041 2.97 12.10 23.32
C GLY A 1041 2.37 12.51 24.67
N ALA A 1042 1.42 13.45 24.72
CA ALA A 1042 0.74 13.80 25.98
C ALA A 1042 -0.01 12.61 26.61
N GLY A 1043 -0.64 11.76 25.78
CA GLY A 1043 -1.24 10.51 26.25
C GLY A 1043 -0.20 9.49 26.71
N ASP A 1044 0.96 9.43 26.07
CA ASP A 1044 2.05 8.53 26.43
C ASP A 1044 2.68 8.95 27.78
N SER A 1045 2.86 10.26 27.99
CA SER A 1045 3.29 10.85 29.25
C SER A 1045 2.29 10.60 30.38
N PHE A 1046 0.98 10.68 30.10
CA PHE A 1046 -0.05 10.31 31.07
C PHE A 1046 0.11 8.84 31.50
N VAL A 1047 0.25 7.92 30.54
CA VAL A 1047 0.42 6.49 30.82
C VAL A 1047 1.70 6.24 31.62
N GLY A 1048 2.83 6.81 31.21
CA GLY A 1048 4.12 6.64 31.89
C GLY A 1048 4.09 7.14 33.34
N ALA A 1049 3.52 8.32 33.60
CA ALA A 1049 3.39 8.87 34.95
C ALA A 1049 2.40 8.07 35.83
N PHE A 1050 1.31 7.57 35.24
CA PHE A 1050 0.38 6.69 35.96
C PHE A 1050 1.05 5.35 36.32
N LEU A 1051 1.81 4.75 35.41
CA LEU A 1051 2.59 3.53 35.67
C LEU A 1051 3.62 3.73 36.78
N ALA A 1052 4.26 4.90 36.85
CA ALA A 1052 5.18 5.24 37.94
C ALA A 1052 4.46 5.25 39.31
N SER A 1053 3.27 5.85 39.36
CA SER A 1053 2.44 5.88 40.58
C SER A 1053 1.98 4.48 40.98
N LEU A 1054 1.59 3.64 40.02
CA LEU A 1054 1.15 2.27 40.24
C LEU A 1054 2.30 1.36 40.72
N ALA A 1055 3.49 1.51 40.14
CA ALA A 1055 4.69 0.76 40.55
C ALA A 1055 5.17 1.14 41.96
N HIS A 1056 4.97 2.41 42.34
CA HIS A 1056 5.25 2.89 43.69
C HIS A 1056 4.22 2.37 44.70
N ASN A 1057 2.93 2.38 44.34
CA ASN A 1057 1.86 1.94 45.23
C ASN A 1057 0.80 1.13 44.47
N GLN A 1058 0.77 -0.19 44.71
CA GLN A 1058 -0.19 -1.10 44.08
C GLN A 1058 -1.64 -0.86 44.52
N LYS A 1059 -1.87 -0.11 45.60
CA LYS A 1059 -3.22 0.24 46.10
C LYS A 1059 -3.87 1.42 45.37
N VAL A 1060 -3.22 2.02 44.37
CA VAL A 1060 -3.75 3.18 43.62
C VAL A 1060 -5.18 2.96 43.12
N MET A 1061 -5.51 1.75 42.66
CA MET A 1061 -6.87 1.44 42.18
C MET A 1061 -7.87 1.16 43.32
N TYR A 1062 -7.40 0.85 44.52
CA TYR A 1062 -8.22 0.40 45.65
C TYR A 1062 -8.60 1.53 46.62
N GLU A 1063 -7.96 2.70 46.49
CA GLU A 1063 -8.16 3.84 47.37
C GLU A 1063 -8.52 5.11 46.57
N PRO A 1064 -9.68 5.75 46.83
CA PRO A 1064 -10.13 6.93 46.09
C PRO A 1064 -9.13 8.10 46.10
N ALA A 1065 -8.44 8.32 47.22
CA ALA A 1065 -7.46 9.40 47.35
C ALA A 1065 -6.22 9.13 46.47
N LEU A 1066 -5.64 7.93 46.58
CA LEU A 1066 -4.49 7.54 45.78
C LEU A 1066 -4.79 7.53 44.27
N LEU A 1067 -5.99 7.10 43.87
CA LEU A 1067 -6.42 7.17 42.47
C LEU A 1067 -6.46 8.61 41.96
N ARG A 1068 -7.02 9.54 42.75
CA ARG A 1068 -7.05 10.96 42.40
C ARG A 1068 -5.64 11.54 42.27
N ASP A 1069 -4.76 11.23 43.20
CA ASP A 1069 -3.38 11.74 43.19
C ASP A 1069 -2.59 11.19 41.99
N ALA A 1070 -2.73 9.90 41.69
CA ALA A 1070 -2.09 9.25 40.54
C ALA A 1070 -2.59 9.82 39.21
N VAL A 1071 -3.91 9.98 39.04
CA VAL A 1071 -4.48 10.59 37.83
C VAL A 1071 -4.09 12.07 37.74
N HIS A 1072 -4.06 12.81 38.85
CA HIS A 1072 -3.65 14.21 38.87
C HIS A 1072 -2.19 14.37 38.43
N MET A 1073 -1.28 13.53 38.94
CA MET A 1073 0.12 13.50 38.52
C MET A 1073 0.24 13.16 37.03
N ALA A 1074 -0.51 12.16 36.56
CA ALA A 1074 -0.52 11.77 35.16
C ALA A 1074 -1.05 12.90 34.25
N GLN A 1075 -2.08 13.64 34.69
CA GLN A 1075 -2.56 14.82 33.98
C GLN A 1075 -1.50 15.94 33.96
N LYS A 1076 -0.79 16.21 35.07
CA LYS A 1076 0.30 17.19 35.08
C LYS A 1076 1.41 16.80 34.10
N ALA A 1077 1.79 15.52 34.06
CA ALA A 1077 2.79 15.04 33.11
C ALA A 1077 2.35 15.23 31.65
N ALA A 1078 1.07 14.99 31.37
CA ALA A 1078 0.48 15.30 30.07
C ALA A 1078 0.52 16.81 29.78
N CYS A 1079 0.12 17.67 30.72
CA CYS A 1079 0.15 19.13 30.57
C CYS A 1079 1.56 19.67 30.30
N LEU A 1080 2.58 19.19 31.04
CA LEU A 1080 3.99 19.55 30.82
C LEU A 1080 4.47 19.13 29.42
N THR A 1081 3.95 18.02 28.91
CA THR A 1081 4.25 17.54 27.54
C THR A 1081 3.51 18.37 26.50
N LEU A 1082 2.26 18.76 26.77
CA LEU A 1082 1.49 19.66 25.92
C LEU A 1082 2.16 21.05 25.77
N GLN A 1083 2.92 21.46 26.78
CA GLN A 1083 3.70 22.70 26.83
C GLN A 1083 5.14 22.55 26.28
N SER A 1084 5.51 21.36 25.79
CA SER A 1084 6.88 21.06 25.33
C SER A 1084 6.96 20.86 23.81
N HIS A 1085 8.12 21.15 23.23
CA HIS A 1085 8.43 20.81 21.84
C HIS A 1085 8.88 19.35 21.65
N ALA A 1086 9.10 18.60 22.74
CA ALA A 1086 9.46 17.18 22.71
C ALA A 1086 8.21 16.29 22.83
N ALA A 1087 8.28 15.05 22.32
CA ALA A 1087 7.22 14.07 22.50
C ALA A 1087 7.00 13.66 23.98
N VAL A 1088 8.03 13.82 24.80
CA VAL A 1088 7.98 13.67 26.26
C VAL A 1088 8.69 14.86 26.86
N SER A 1089 8.05 15.58 27.80
CA SER A 1089 8.66 16.79 28.37
C SER A 1089 9.91 16.48 29.17
N PRO A 1090 11.06 17.13 28.89
CA PRO A 1090 12.24 17.01 29.75
C PRO A 1090 12.01 17.55 31.16
N LEU A 1091 10.99 18.40 31.36
CA LEU A 1091 10.62 18.92 32.67
C LEU A 1091 10.04 17.85 33.61
N LEU A 1092 9.67 16.67 33.10
CA LEU A 1092 9.24 15.55 33.97
C LEU A 1092 10.36 15.10 34.93
N SER A 1093 11.62 15.36 34.58
CA SER A 1093 12.79 15.12 35.44
C SER A 1093 13.20 16.33 36.29
N ALA A 1094 12.47 17.45 36.24
CA ALA A 1094 12.77 18.64 37.05
C ALA A 1094 12.17 18.52 38.46
N ALA A 1095 12.88 19.04 39.47
CA ALA A 1095 12.59 18.79 40.88
C ALA A 1095 11.20 19.25 41.35
N ASP A 1096 10.63 20.28 40.73
CA ASP A 1096 9.39 20.93 41.15
C ASP A 1096 8.21 20.76 40.17
N ALA A 1097 8.36 19.89 39.16
CA ALA A 1097 7.42 19.84 38.04
C ALA A 1097 6.11 19.05 38.30
N LEU A 1098 6.13 18.02 39.17
CA LEU A 1098 5.04 17.04 39.32
C LEU A 1098 4.44 16.95 40.73
#